data_AF-A0A450T7U2-F1
#
_entry.id   AF-A0A450T7U2-F1
#
_cell.length_a   1.000
_cell.length_b   1.000
_cell.length_c   1.000
_cell.angle_alpha   90.00
_cell.angle_beta   90.00
_cell.angle_gamma   90.00
#
_symmetry.space_group_name_H-M   'P 1'
#
loop_
_entity.id
_entity.type
_entity.pdbx_description
1 polymer ?
#
loop_
_entity_poly.entity_id
_entity_poly.type
_entity_poly.pdbx_seq_one_letter_code
_entity_poly.pdbx_strand_id
1 'polypeptide(L)'
;MNNGTERTQSWPNSVTGLESNLKRFVSLHQYGESMMTPAVRGWLRSAWVIIFLMALVEAVVWFFVSQYFVAESERWVTVYLAPVFFVGIFVLIWVIDVSFITYERLLGIEDTDPNPSNESTDNTGAESGEFRLSSYFHRGKQVRWWFGVAIRLAIVFISIVITAPFLAQTIRSDEIADKYQAMLDKARKAKEAELVVLLDAEILRLQKQREDLSKKLARLDAERDLVIRDSAAPIEAAWKQIEDNHKEYLAEVAGEGSRKPGQGPKAKAAMKARDDARSHWKELVQRKNEKLTRIEQRSSEPSAKLDRIDREKLEKEDQRAKAQAVFKPMDFTTFAEEYDLEVPADTIGTRVRLLAELRAEDLAAFDPKNEYEKWVFHFSSVEGLSQALLGILFLAMLALKLFEPKAVKLYFNDEIQHQWRRYLDGGFDQEPDFVPSTDSHPYNPFGFTHVYLYFRTSQREKEKALIAKIRLEKMEQERHLQEEISLKTEFERKQTYAKKELSIKSEKLDHELKQEKRDIDNKYRELEKQYRAETAAVREEFKRKHQEEKDRSKMEREKERIEVGKLKEETEDLKRNRELREKSRAKFLEILEERKKMTEERTKGVRARNERKELEAKLRYGKEDLERLRAILKARKSEIEKEKERMADVDATLDEIRRKLEGSRDINEIQEEIKEQEKRRDDFAEARKNKSGQSRRIETIAKLKDEHKRLSKLIQKKEKLTQERKDISEKLEKYKAGIEQVEEDIKWFFS
;
A
#
# COMPACT_ATOMS: atom_id res chain seq x y z
N MET A 1 -56.21 1.74 -68.98
CA MET A 1 -54.98 2.55 -68.86
C MET A 1 -54.11 1.90 -67.81
N ASN A 2 -53.02 1.28 -68.27
CA ASN A 2 -52.08 0.47 -67.49
C ASN A 2 -51.06 1.40 -66.80
N ASN A 3 -51.02 1.40 -65.47
CA ASN A 3 -49.84 1.85 -64.73
C ASN A 3 -49.11 0.60 -64.24
N GLY A 4 -48.10 0.18 -65.02
CA GLY A 4 -47.16 -0.86 -64.62
C GLY A 4 -46.24 -0.33 -63.54
N THR A 5 -46.40 -0.83 -62.33
CA THR A 5 -45.45 -0.64 -61.22
C THR A 5 -44.35 -1.69 -61.33
N GLU A 6 -43.19 -1.27 -61.84
CA GLU A 6 -41.97 -2.05 -61.78
C GLU A 6 -41.58 -2.29 -60.31
N ARG A 7 -41.87 -3.48 -59.78
CA ARG A 7 -41.24 -3.99 -58.56
C ARG A 7 -39.80 -4.39 -58.87
N THR A 8 -38.88 -3.45 -58.75
CA THR A 8 -37.46 -3.76 -58.66
C THR A 8 -37.20 -4.56 -57.38
N GLN A 9 -37.05 -5.88 -57.52
CA GLN A 9 -36.53 -6.75 -56.47
C GLN A 9 -35.07 -6.37 -56.20
N SER A 10 -34.85 -5.46 -55.25
CA SER A 10 -33.52 -5.15 -54.73
C SER A 10 -32.98 -6.36 -53.97
N TRP A 11 -31.83 -6.85 -54.40
CA TRP A 11 -31.10 -7.93 -53.74
C TRP A 11 -30.77 -7.56 -52.28
N PRO A 12 -30.88 -8.50 -51.33
CA PRO A 12 -30.58 -8.23 -49.93
C PRO A 12 -29.05 -8.13 -49.74
N ASN A 13 -28.53 -6.91 -49.60
CA ASN A 13 -27.15 -6.65 -49.18
C ASN A 13 -26.94 -7.10 -47.72
N SER A 14 -26.70 -8.39 -47.51
CA SER A 14 -26.54 -9.01 -46.19
C SER A 14 -25.33 -8.48 -45.38
N VAL A 15 -24.31 -7.94 -46.05
CA VAL A 15 -23.12 -7.39 -45.39
C VAL A 15 -23.40 -6.06 -44.67
N THR A 16 -24.28 -5.21 -45.23
CA THR A 16 -24.68 -3.95 -44.56
C THR A 16 -25.53 -4.17 -43.29
N GLY A 17 -26.12 -5.37 -43.13
CA GLY A 17 -26.91 -5.71 -41.95
C GLY A 17 -26.07 -5.77 -40.68
N LEU A 18 -24.84 -6.30 -40.76
CA LEU A 18 -24.02 -6.57 -39.57
C LEU A 18 -23.43 -5.29 -38.96
N GLU A 19 -22.93 -4.37 -39.79
CA GLU A 19 -22.50 -3.04 -39.32
C GLU A 19 -23.67 -2.25 -38.73
N SER A 20 -24.85 -2.34 -39.33
CA SER A 20 -26.04 -1.66 -38.83
C SER A 20 -26.51 -2.23 -37.48
N ASN A 21 -26.39 -3.54 -37.28
CA ASN A 21 -26.76 -4.21 -36.03
C ASN A 21 -25.77 -3.90 -34.92
N LEU A 22 -24.46 -3.87 -35.20
CA LEU A 22 -23.45 -3.47 -34.22
C LEU A 22 -23.61 -2.01 -33.81
N LYS A 23 -23.80 -1.10 -34.78
CA LYS A 23 -24.04 0.31 -34.49
C LYS A 23 -25.31 0.52 -33.66
N ARG A 24 -26.37 -0.25 -33.92
CA ARG A 24 -27.61 -0.23 -33.11
C ARG A 24 -27.40 -0.79 -31.71
N PHE A 25 -26.65 -1.89 -31.59
CA PHE A 25 -26.32 -2.52 -30.31
C PHE A 25 -25.48 -1.60 -29.42
N VAL A 26 -24.46 -0.96 -29.99
CA VAL A 26 -23.59 -0.01 -29.26
C VAL A 26 -24.32 1.28 -28.91
N SER A 27 -25.32 1.69 -29.71
CA SER A 27 -26.00 2.98 -29.49
C SER A 27 -27.21 2.91 -28.55
N LEU A 28 -27.53 1.77 -27.94
CA LEU A 28 -28.79 1.55 -27.16
C LEU A 28 -30.09 1.70 -28.00
N HIS A 29 -30.00 1.95 -29.31
CA HIS A 29 -31.15 2.20 -30.17
C HIS A 29 -31.68 0.89 -30.79
N GLN A 30 -32.26 0.01 -29.96
CA GLN A 30 -32.78 -1.29 -30.44
C GLN A 30 -33.83 -1.14 -31.56
N TYR A 31 -34.74 -0.18 -31.44
CA TYR A 31 -35.83 0.03 -32.40
C TYR A 31 -35.57 1.16 -33.41
N GLY A 32 -34.35 1.72 -33.44
CA GLY A 32 -33.98 2.84 -34.30
C GLY A 32 -34.59 4.18 -33.84
N GLU A 33 -34.98 5.03 -34.79
CA GLU A 33 -35.62 6.32 -34.47
C GLU A 33 -37.14 6.21 -34.26
N SER A 34 -37.71 5.01 -34.42
CA SER A 34 -39.12 4.72 -34.21
C SER A 34 -39.55 5.03 -32.77
N MET A 35 -40.57 5.88 -32.61
CA MET A 35 -41.06 6.40 -31.33
C MET A 35 -40.02 7.15 -30.48
N MET A 36 -38.84 7.49 -31.03
CA MET A 36 -37.79 8.17 -30.28
C MET A 36 -38.11 9.66 -30.13
N THR A 37 -38.66 10.04 -28.98
CA THR A 37 -38.86 11.44 -28.64
C THR A 37 -37.54 12.11 -28.22
N PRO A 38 -37.43 13.46 -28.26
CA PRO A 38 -36.24 14.16 -27.78
C PRO A 38 -35.86 13.80 -26.33
N ALA A 39 -36.87 13.57 -25.47
CA ALA A 39 -36.67 13.14 -24.09
C ALA A 39 -36.05 11.73 -24.00
N VAL A 40 -36.53 10.78 -24.82
CA VAL A 40 -35.94 9.43 -24.91
C VAL A 40 -34.49 9.52 -25.39
N ARG A 41 -34.22 10.32 -26.41
CA ARG A 41 -32.87 10.53 -26.94
C ARG A 41 -31.92 11.10 -25.89
N GLY A 42 -32.36 12.11 -25.14
CA GLY A 42 -31.58 12.69 -24.04
C GLY A 42 -31.29 11.65 -22.96
N TRP A 43 -32.31 10.90 -22.54
CA TRP A 43 -32.17 9.86 -21.52
C TRP A 43 -31.25 8.72 -21.96
N LEU A 44 -31.39 8.22 -23.21
CA LEU A 44 -30.53 7.17 -23.75
C LEU A 44 -29.06 7.62 -23.86
N ARG A 45 -28.81 8.88 -24.23
CA ARG A 45 -27.45 9.45 -24.22
C ARG A 45 -26.87 9.49 -22.80
N SER A 46 -27.65 9.93 -21.81
CA SER A 46 -27.20 9.94 -20.41
C SER A 46 -26.91 8.53 -19.89
N ALA A 47 -27.80 7.57 -20.18
CA ALA A 47 -27.60 6.17 -19.82
C ALA A 47 -26.35 5.59 -20.49
N TRP A 48 -26.15 5.86 -21.78
CA TRP A 48 -24.97 5.43 -22.53
C TRP A 48 -23.67 5.95 -21.90
N VAL A 49 -23.61 7.25 -21.54
CA VAL A 49 -22.42 7.84 -20.90
C VAL A 49 -22.12 7.18 -19.56
N ILE A 50 -23.14 6.93 -18.73
CA ILE A 50 -22.94 6.31 -17.41
C ILE A 50 -22.48 4.86 -17.54
N ILE A 51 -23.10 4.08 -18.44
CA ILE A 51 -22.69 2.69 -18.72
C ILE A 51 -21.26 2.66 -19.27
N PHE A 52 -20.91 3.59 -20.16
CA PHE A 52 -19.56 3.71 -20.71
C PHE A 52 -18.52 3.99 -19.63
N LEU A 53 -18.77 4.99 -18.78
CA LEU A 53 -17.85 5.34 -17.70
C LEU A 53 -17.67 4.19 -16.73
N MET A 54 -18.75 3.49 -16.36
CA MET A 54 -18.67 2.34 -15.48
C MET A 54 -17.87 1.19 -16.09
N ALA A 55 -18.18 0.80 -17.33
CA ALA A 55 -17.44 -0.25 -18.04
C ALA A 55 -15.96 0.14 -18.25
N LEU A 56 -15.67 1.41 -18.51
CA LEU A 56 -14.31 1.93 -18.69
C LEU A 56 -13.50 1.85 -17.40
N VAL A 57 -14.04 2.32 -16.27
CA VAL A 57 -13.33 2.29 -14.97
C VAL A 57 -12.98 0.85 -14.60
N GLU A 58 -13.93 -0.06 -14.75
CA GLU A 58 -13.70 -1.49 -14.47
C GLU A 58 -12.68 -2.10 -15.42
N ALA A 59 -12.79 -1.84 -16.73
CA ALA A 59 -11.82 -2.32 -17.71
C ALA A 59 -10.40 -1.82 -17.44
N VAL A 60 -10.24 -0.55 -17.05
CA VAL A 60 -8.94 0.03 -16.66
C VAL A 60 -8.36 -0.68 -15.44
N VAL A 61 -9.19 -0.98 -14.43
CA VAL A 61 -8.71 -1.70 -13.25
C VAL A 61 -8.28 -3.11 -13.62
N TRP A 62 -9.09 -3.83 -14.40
CA TRP A 62 -8.74 -5.17 -14.86
C TRP A 62 -7.53 -5.20 -15.80
N PHE A 63 -7.30 -4.15 -16.57
CA PHE A 63 -6.06 -3.95 -17.32
C PHE A 63 -4.86 -3.94 -16.38
N PHE A 64 -4.88 -3.16 -15.30
CA PHE A 64 -3.79 -3.14 -14.33
C PHE A 64 -3.67 -4.47 -13.58
N VAL A 65 -4.78 -5.04 -13.12
CA VAL A 65 -4.83 -6.36 -12.45
C VAL A 65 -4.17 -7.43 -13.31
N SER A 66 -4.41 -7.42 -14.62
CA SER A 66 -3.84 -8.41 -15.53
C SER A 66 -2.31 -8.36 -15.62
N GLN A 67 -1.70 -7.20 -15.40
CA GLN A 67 -0.23 -7.07 -15.39
C GLN A 67 0.40 -7.83 -14.23
N TYR A 68 -0.36 -8.06 -13.15
CA TYR A 68 0.10 -8.80 -11.99
C TYR A 68 0.00 -10.31 -12.16
N PHE A 69 -0.87 -10.84 -13.04
CA PHE A 69 -0.95 -12.29 -13.28
C PHE A 69 0.25 -12.85 -14.04
N VAL A 70 1.03 -11.99 -14.68
CA VAL A 70 2.18 -12.39 -15.48
C VAL A 70 3.44 -12.34 -14.63
N ALA A 71 4.16 -13.46 -14.55
CA ALA A 71 5.44 -13.52 -13.86
C ALA A 71 6.44 -12.53 -14.47
N GLU A 72 7.37 -12.03 -13.65
CA GLU A 72 8.32 -11.01 -14.09
C GLU A 72 9.23 -11.49 -15.24
N SER A 73 9.50 -12.80 -15.29
CA SER A 73 10.21 -13.46 -16.39
C SER A 73 9.46 -13.44 -17.73
N GLU A 74 8.15 -13.20 -17.71
CA GLU A 74 7.27 -13.27 -18.88
C GLU A 74 6.57 -11.93 -19.18
N ARG A 75 7.11 -10.79 -18.73
CA ARG A 75 6.52 -9.44 -18.94
C ARG A 75 6.08 -9.12 -20.38
N TRP A 76 6.63 -9.78 -21.39
CA TRP A 76 6.17 -9.63 -22.78
C TRP A 76 4.71 -10.11 -22.99
N VAL A 77 4.26 -11.11 -22.23
CA VAL A 77 2.88 -11.61 -22.25
C VAL A 77 1.90 -10.52 -21.80
N THR A 78 2.31 -9.66 -20.86
CA THR A 78 1.51 -8.54 -20.36
C THR A 78 1.04 -7.60 -21.46
N VAL A 79 1.87 -7.39 -22.50
CA VAL A 79 1.54 -6.53 -23.65
C VAL A 79 0.30 -7.04 -24.39
N TYR A 80 0.07 -8.36 -24.41
CA TYR A 80 -1.08 -8.97 -25.06
C TYR A 80 -2.23 -9.22 -24.07
N LEU A 81 -1.91 -9.71 -22.87
CA LEU A 81 -2.90 -10.07 -21.87
C LEU A 81 -3.69 -8.84 -21.39
N ALA A 82 -3.01 -7.71 -21.18
CA ALA A 82 -3.65 -6.54 -20.62
C ALA A 82 -4.72 -5.92 -21.54
N PRO A 83 -4.46 -5.70 -22.84
CA PRO A 83 -5.51 -5.29 -23.78
C PRO A 83 -6.65 -6.31 -23.89
N VAL A 84 -6.36 -7.62 -23.82
CA VAL A 84 -7.39 -8.67 -23.89
C VAL A 84 -8.32 -8.61 -22.67
N PHE A 85 -7.77 -8.47 -21.46
CA PHE A 85 -8.57 -8.30 -20.25
C PHE A 85 -9.35 -6.99 -20.27
N PHE A 86 -8.73 -5.90 -20.70
CA PHE A 86 -9.41 -4.61 -20.85
C PHE A 86 -10.63 -4.73 -21.76
N VAL A 87 -10.44 -5.20 -23.00
CA VAL A 87 -11.52 -5.31 -23.99
C VAL A 87 -12.55 -6.35 -23.55
N GLY A 88 -12.11 -7.50 -23.03
CA GLY A 88 -13.00 -8.57 -22.59
C GLY A 88 -13.91 -8.14 -21.45
N ILE A 89 -13.36 -7.53 -20.40
CA ILE A 89 -14.15 -7.04 -19.26
C ILE A 89 -15.00 -5.84 -19.65
N PHE A 90 -14.46 -4.91 -20.44
CA PHE A 90 -15.23 -3.78 -20.97
C PHE A 90 -16.49 -4.26 -21.70
N VAL A 91 -16.34 -5.19 -22.65
CA VAL A 91 -17.45 -5.74 -23.44
C VAL A 91 -18.42 -6.51 -22.54
N LEU A 92 -17.92 -7.30 -21.59
CA LEU A 92 -18.76 -8.06 -20.66
C LEU A 92 -19.66 -7.13 -19.83
N ILE A 93 -19.07 -6.13 -19.17
CA ILE A 93 -19.80 -5.18 -18.31
C ILE A 93 -20.74 -4.34 -19.17
N TRP A 94 -20.26 -3.85 -20.32
CA TRP A 94 -21.07 -3.13 -21.29
C TRP A 94 -22.34 -3.92 -21.67
N VAL A 95 -22.20 -5.18 -22.07
CA VAL A 95 -23.32 -6.03 -22.48
C VAL A 95 -24.30 -6.26 -21.33
N ILE A 96 -23.81 -6.57 -20.12
CA ILE A 96 -24.65 -6.77 -18.93
C ILE A 96 -25.44 -5.49 -18.63
N ASP A 97 -24.77 -4.34 -18.71
CA ASP A 97 -25.33 -3.06 -18.33
C ASP A 97 -26.35 -2.52 -19.33
N VAL A 98 -26.04 -2.64 -20.63
CA VAL A 98 -26.98 -2.42 -21.74
C VAL A 98 -28.19 -3.32 -21.60
N SER A 99 -27.97 -4.63 -21.36
CA SER A 99 -29.06 -5.60 -21.21
C SER A 99 -29.97 -5.22 -20.05
N PHE A 100 -29.44 -4.77 -18.91
CA PHE A 100 -30.26 -4.33 -17.80
C PHE A 100 -31.08 -3.07 -18.10
N ILE A 101 -30.45 -2.07 -18.74
CA ILE A 101 -31.14 -0.80 -19.04
C ILE A 101 -32.28 -1.02 -20.04
N THR A 102 -32.02 -1.84 -21.07
CA THR A 102 -32.99 -2.21 -22.09
C THR A 102 -34.01 -3.25 -21.62
N TYR A 103 -33.77 -3.94 -20.50
CA TYR A 103 -34.72 -4.91 -19.96
C TYR A 103 -36.05 -4.22 -19.66
N GLU A 104 -37.09 -4.66 -20.36
CA GLU A 104 -38.43 -4.08 -20.26
C GLU A 104 -38.98 -4.25 -18.84
N ARG A 105 -39.34 -3.12 -18.23
CA ARG A 105 -40.26 -3.16 -17.09
C ARG A 105 -41.64 -3.32 -17.71
N LEU A 106 -42.31 -4.45 -17.47
CA LEU A 106 -43.71 -4.59 -17.85
C LEU A 106 -44.44 -3.33 -17.37
N LEU A 107 -45.00 -2.60 -18.32
CA LEU A 107 -45.98 -1.56 -18.02
C LEU A 107 -47.05 -2.30 -17.24
N GLY A 108 -47.10 -2.05 -15.93
CA GLY A 108 -48.19 -2.47 -15.08
C GLY A 108 -49.42 -1.72 -15.57
N ILE A 109 -49.96 -2.16 -16.70
CA ILE A 109 -51.39 -2.12 -16.95
C ILE A 109 -51.88 -3.08 -15.89
N GLU A 110 -52.04 -2.53 -14.70
CA GLU A 110 -52.74 -3.15 -13.61
C GLU A 110 -54.09 -3.48 -14.23
N ASP A 111 -54.34 -4.76 -14.52
CA ASP A 111 -55.68 -5.27 -14.77
C ASP A 111 -56.45 -5.12 -13.44
N THR A 112 -56.57 -3.88 -12.95
CA THR A 112 -57.61 -3.47 -12.03
C THR A 112 -58.90 -3.59 -12.82
N ASP A 113 -59.41 -4.82 -12.92
CA ASP A 113 -60.84 -5.04 -12.78
C ASP A 113 -61.12 -4.72 -11.29
N PRO A 114 -61.54 -3.49 -10.94
CA PRO A 114 -61.80 -3.11 -9.55
C PRO A 114 -63.20 -3.59 -9.14
N ASN A 115 -63.68 -4.70 -9.72
CA ASN A 115 -65.01 -5.20 -9.48
C ASN A 115 -65.00 -6.61 -8.87
N PRO A 116 -64.57 -6.77 -7.61
CA PRO A 116 -65.09 -7.83 -6.76
C PRO A 116 -66.50 -7.45 -6.28
N SER A 117 -67.38 -6.96 -7.17
CA SER A 117 -68.78 -6.77 -6.79
C SER A 117 -69.46 -8.13 -6.77
N ASN A 118 -69.57 -8.67 -5.56
CA ASN A 118 -70.80 -9.27 -5.06
C ASN A 118 -71.57 -10.15 -6.05
N GLU A 119 -71.12 -11.38 -6.24
CA GLU A 119 -72.05 -12.47 -6.53
C GLU A 119 -71.96 -13.46 -5.38
N SER A 120 -72.76 -13.12 -4.37
CA SER A 120 -73.20 -14.03 -3.33
C SER A 120 -73.94 -15.22 -3.95
N THR A 121 -73.79 -16.36 -3.28
CA THR A 121 -74.65 -17.57 -3.33
C THR A 121 -74.67 -18.34 -4.66
N ASP A 122 -73.95 -19.46 -4.73
CA ASP A 122 -74.55 -20.69 -4.19
C ASP A 122 -73.50 -21.77 -3.91
N ASN A 123 -73.63 -22.36 -2.71
CA ASN A 123 -72.98 -23.61 -2.37
C ASN A 123 -73.73 -24.72 -3.09
N THR A 124 -73.11 -25.43 -4.04
CA THR A 124 -73.29 -26.88 -4.24
C THR A 124 -72.50 -27.36 -5.46
N GLY A 125 -71.81 -28.49 -5.30
CA GLY A 125 -71.34 -29.29 -6.42
C GLY A 125 -69.83 -29.31 -6.57
N ALA A 126 -69.22 -30.35 -6.02
CA ALA A 126 -67.85 -30.76 -6.27
C ALA A 126 -67.57 -30.98 -7.77
N GLU A 127 -66.28 -30.97 -8.10
CA GLU A 127 -65.67 -31.44 -9.36
C GLU A 127 -65.53 -30.41 -10.50
N SER A 128 -64.47 -29.60 -10.43
CA SER A 128 -63.45 -29.53 -11.49
C SER A 128 -62.23 -28.77 -10.99
N GLY A 129 -61.22 -29.53 -10.55
CA GLY A 129 -59.92 -29.03 -10.07
C GLY A 129 -59.02 -28.55 -11.20
N GLU A 130 -59.46 -27.60 -12.03
CA GLU A 130 -58.55 -26.86 -12.91
C GLU A 130 -57.97 -25.66 -12.15
N PHE A 131 -56.80 -25.94 -11.59
CA PHE A 131 -55.83 -25.04 -10.98
C PHE A 131 -55.89 -23.56 -11.40
N ARG A 132 -56.15 -22.71 -10.40
CA ARG A 132 -55.82 -21.27 -10.33
C ARG A 132 -54.30 -21.01 -10.37
N LEU A 133 -53.59 -21.51 -11.38
CA LEU A 133 -52.15 -21.30 -11.58
C LEU A 133 -51.82 -19.97 -12.28
N SER A 134 -52.81 -19.28 -12.87
CA SER A 134 -52.58 -18.04 -13.65
C SER A 134 -52.10 -16.85 -12.80
N SER A 135 -52.50 -16.78 -11.52
CA SER A 135 -52.05 -15.73 -10.60
C SER A 135 -50.59 -15.89 -10.16
N TYR A 136 -50.03 -17.11 -10.21
CA TYR A 136 -48.62 -17.35 -9.92
C TYR A 136 -47.68 -16.89 -11.04
N PHE A 137 -48.14 -16.85 -12.31
CA PHE A 137 -47.33 -16.39 -13.43
C PHE A 137 -47.06 -14.88 -13.39
N HIS A 138 -47.92 -14.07 -12.76
CA HIS A 138 -47.67 -12.64 -12.58
C HIS A 138 -46.56 -12.38 -11.55
N ARG A 139 -46.51 -13.19 -10.48
CA ARG A 139 -45.40 -13.16 -9.50
C ARG A 139 -44.07 -13.58 -10.14
N GLY A 140 -44.08 -14.55 -11.08
CA GLY A 140 -42.88 -14.98 -11.80
C GLY A 140 -42.18 -13.88 -12.60
N LYS A 141 -42.94 -12.95 -13.20
CA LYS A 141 -42.35 -11.85 -13.99
C LYS A 141 -41.70 -10.78 -13.12
N GLN A 142 -42.33 -10.41 -12.00
CA GLN A 142 -41.75 -9.47 -11.04
C GLN A 142 -40.51 -10.06 -10.34
N VAL A 143 -40.53 -11.37 -10.03
CA VAL A 143 -39.36 -12.09 -9.52
C VAL A 143 -38.21 -12.09 -10.52
N ARG A 144 -38.46 -12.31 -11.82
CA ARG A 144 -37.41 -12.22 -12.86
C ARG A 144 -36.76 -10.84 -12.94
N TRP A 145 -37.55 -9.77 -12.79
CA TRP A 145 -37.01 -8.41 -12.75
C TRP A 145 -36.15 -8.17 -11.50
N TRP A 146 -36.66 -8.52 -10.31
CA TRP A 146 -35.89 -8.41 -9.06
C TRP A 146 -34.64 -9.28 -9.06
N PHE A 147 -34.70 -10.44 -9.70
CA PHE A 147 -33.55 -11.32 -9.89
C PHE A 147 -32.46 -10.65 -10.75
N GLY A 148 -32.83 -9.97 -11.83
CA GLY A 148 -31.88 -9.17 -12.62
C GLY A 148 -31.23 -8.04 -11.81
N VAL A 149 -32.01 -7.35 -10.98
CA VAL A 149 -31.50 -6.32 -10.05
C VAL A 149 -30.55 -6.94 -9.01
N ALA A 150 -30.92 -8.09 -8.44
CA ALA A 150 -30.13 -8.77 -7.41
C ALA A 150 -28.79 -9.29 -7.96
N ILE A 151 -28.80 -9.91 -9.16
CA ILE A 151 -27.55 -10.31 -9.84
C ILE A 151 -26.65 -9.10 -10.05
N ARG A 152 -27.23 -7.97 -10.49
CA ARG A 152 -26.44 -6.77 -10.74
C ARG A 152 -25.86 -6.17 -9.46
N LEU A 153 -26.64 -6.14 -8.38
CA LEU A 153 -26.14 -5.77 -7.05
C LEU A 153 -25.00 -6.69 -6.61
N ALA A 154 -25.12 -8.00 -6.84
CA ALA A 154 -24.05 -8.94 -6.53
C ALA A 154 -22.79 -8.69 -7.35
N ILE A 155 -22.91 -8.48 -8.67
CA ILE A 155 -21.78 -8.17 -9.55
C ILE A 155 -21.11 -6.88 -9.10
N VAL A 156 -21.87 -5.82 -8.85
CA VAL A 156 -21.34 -4.52 -8.41
C VAL A 156 -20.66 -4.64 -7.06
N PHE A 157 -21.24 -5.39 -6.11
CA PHE A 157 -20.64 -5.61 -4.81
C PHE A 157 -19.31 -6.37 -4.92
N ILE A 158 -19.27 -7.44 -5.72
CA ILE A 158 -18.04 -8.18 -6.01
C ILE A 158 -17.01 -7.26 -6.68
N SER A 159 -17.44 -6.43 -7.63
CA SER A 159 -16.59 -5.46 -8.31
C SER A 159 -16.02 -4.46 -7.32
N ILE A 160 -16.83 -3.81 -6.49
CA ILE A 160 -16.36 -2.85 -5.48
C ILE A 160 -15.35 -3.50 -4.53
N VAL A 161 -15.60 -4.73 -4.08
CA VAL A 161 -14.71 -5.45 -3.16
C VAL A 161 -13.36 -5.80 -3.81
N ILE A 162 -13.33 -6.11 -5.11
CA ILE A 162 -12.11 -6.49 -5.82
C ILE A 162 -11.41 -5.26 -6.41
N THR A 163 -12.13 -4.47 -7.19
CA THR A 163 -11.66 -3.34 -7.98
C THR A 163 -11.10 -2.21 -7.12
N ALA A 164 -11.72 -1.90 -5.98
CA ALA A 164 -11.29 -0.77 -5.15
C ALA A 164 -9.89 -0.94 -4.52
N PRO A 165 -9.55 -2.09 -3.89
CA PRO A 165 -8.18 -2.34 -3.43
C PRO A 165 -7.12 -2.22 -4.54
N PHE A 166 -7.42 -2.70 -5.74
CA PHE A 166 -6.48 -2.64 -6.86
C PHE A 166 -6.33 -1.22 -7.42
N LEU A 167 -7.43 -0.44 -7.50
CA LEU A 167 -7.33 0.96 -7.87
C LEU A 167 -6.49 1.75 -6.83
N ALA A 168 -6.68 1.45 -5.54
CA ALA A 168 -5.87 2.03 -4.47
C ALA A 168 -4.38 1.70 -4.61
N GLN A 169 -4.05 0.46 -4.96
CA GLN A 169 -2.67 0.04 -5.26
C GLN A 169 -2.08 0.82 -6.45
N THR A 170 -2.85 1.04 -7.52
CA THR A 170 -2.35 1.76 -8.69
C THR A 170 -2.07 3.23 -8.43
N ILE A 171 -2.85 3.89 -7.56
CA ILE A 171 -2.67 5.31 -7.25
C ILE A 171 -1.62 5.50 -6.16
N ARG A 172 -1.46 4.55 -5.22
CA ARG A 172 -0.41 4.56 -4.18
C ARG A 172 0.86 3.80 -4.59
N SER A 173 1.11 3.60 -5.89
CA SER A 173 2.30 2.87 -6.35
C SER A 173 3.59 3.48 -5.81
N ASP A 174 3.64 4.80 -5.73
CA ASP A 174 4.82 5.56 -5.33
C ASP A 174 5.05 5.43 -3.81
N GLU A 175 3.99 5.54 -3.00
CA GLU A 175 4.08 5.31 -1.55
C GLU A 175 4.50 3.88 -1.19
N ILE A 176 4.01 2.89 -1.96
CA ILE A 176 4.43 1.49 -1.79
C ILE A 176 5.91 1.34 -2.15
N ALA A 177 6.37 2.00 -3.22
CA ALA A 177 7.76 1.98 -3.63
C ALA A 177 8.66 2.64 -2.56
N ASP A 178 8.26 3.78 -2.03
CA ASP A 178 8.99 4.50 -0.98
C ASP A 178 9.06 3.66 0.31
N LYS A 179 7.95 3.03 0.72
CA LYS A 179 7.94 2.19 1.92
C LYS A 179 8.74 0.91 1.73
N TYR A 180 8.69 0.32 0.54
CA TYR A 180 9.55 -0.80 0.18
C TYR A 180 11.02 -0.39 0.27
N GLN A 181 11.42 0.72 -0.35
CA GLN A 181 12.77 1.27 -0.25
C GLN A 181 13.19 1.54 1.20
N ALA A 182 12.31 2.12 2.02
CA ALA A 182 12.57 2.34 3.45
C ALA A 182 12.78 1.03 4.23
N MET A 183 12.02 -0.03 3.90
CA MET A 183 12.21 -1.36 4.48
C MET A 183 13.56 -1.97 4.08
N LEU A 184 13.92 -1.84 2.80
CA LEU A 184 15.20 -2.30 2.27
C LEU A 184 16.37 -1.54 2.92
N ASP A 185 16.27 -0.22 3.06
CA ASP A 185 17.25 0.62 3.73
C ASP A 185 17.41 0.26 5.21
N LYS A 186 16.31 -0.07 5.88
CA LYS A 186 16.34 -0.52 7.27
C LYS A 186 17.03 -1.87 7.40
N ALA A 187 16.75 -2.81 6.50
CA ALA A 187 17.44 -4.11 6.46
C ALA A 187 18.94 -3.94 6.19
N ARG A 188 19.31 -3.06 5.24
CA ARG A 188 20.70 -2.69 4.94
C ARG A 188 21.41 -2.11 6.17
N LYS A 189 20.83 -1.10 6.81
CA LYS A 189 21.39 -0.46 8.02
C LYS A 189 21.54 -1.45 9.17
N ALA A 190 20.60 -2.39 9.34
CA ALA A 190 20.68 -3.41 10.37
C ALA A 190 21.86 -4.36 10.13
N LYS A 191 22.09 -4.78 8.88
CA LYS A 191 23.24 -5.62 8.51
C LYS A 191 24.56 -4.89 8.58
N GLU A 192 24.60 -3.63 8.15
CA GLU A 192 25.77 -2.77 8.33
C GLU A 192 26.14 -2.66 9.82
N ALA A 193 25.15 -2.41 10.69
CA ALA A 193 25.37 -2.34 12.12
C ALA A 193 25.87 -3.69 12.71
N GLU A 194 25.33 -4.82 12.25
CA GLU A 194 25.78 -6.16 12.68
C GLU A 194 27.26 -6.39 12.35
N LEU A 195 27.69 -6.05 11.13
CA LEU A 195 29.08 -6.19 10.68
C LEU A 195 30.02 -5.24 11.43
N VAL A 196 29.61 -3.99 11.63
CA VAL A 196 30.40 -3.01 12.40
C VAL A 196 30.59 -3.48 13.84
N VAL A 197 29.55 -4.05 14.47
CA VAL A 197 29.65 -4.59 15.84
C VAL A 197 30.64 -5.76 15.92
N LEU A 198 30.64 -6.66 14.93
CA LEU A 198 31.60 -7.77 14.89
C LEU A 198 33.05 -7.27 14.77
N LEU A 199 33.29 -6.30 13.88
CA LEU A 199 34.62 -5.70 13.71
C LEU A 199 35.06 -4.90 14.94
N ASP A 200 34.16 -4.12 15.56
CA ASP A 200 34.45 -3.34 16.76
C ASP A 200 34.80 -4.25 17.95
N ALA A 201 34.13 -5.40 18.09
CA ALA A 201 34.45 -6.40 19.10
C ALA A 201 35.86 -7.00 18.90
N GLU A 202 36.26 -7.23 17.65
CA GLU A 202 37.60 -7.76 17.32
C GLU A 202 38.70 -6.70 17.56
N ILE A 203 38.45 -5.44 17.17
CA ILE A 203 39.34 -4.31 17.46
C ILE A 203 39.54 -4.13 18.97
N LEU A 204 38.47 -4.21 19.77
CA LEU A 204 38.54 -4.13 21.24
C LEU A 204 39.36 -5.28 21.83
N ARG A 205 39.23 -6.49 21.28
CA ARG A 205 40.05 -7.64 21.70
C ARG A 205 41.53 -7.39 21.42
N LEU A 206 41.87 -6.88 20.24
CA LEU A 206 43.25 -6.54 19.87
C LEU A 206 43.82 -5.41 20.75
N GLN A 207 43.02 -4.37 21.06
CA GLN A 207 43.40 -3.29 21.97
C GLN A 207 43.74 -3.82 23.37
N LYS A 208 42.91 -4.72 23.92
CA LYS A 208 43.17 -5.33 25.23
C LYS A 208 44.47 -6.15 25.21
N GLN A 209 44.69 -6.93 24.15
CA GLN A 209 45.94 -7.69 24.00
C GLN A 209 47.18 -6.78 23.90
N ARG A 210 47.05 -5.64 23.20
CA ARG A 210 48.09 -4.61 23.11
C ARG A 210 48.43 -4.02 24.48
N GLU A 211 47.41 -3.68 25.29
CA GLU A 211 47.62 -3.17 26.64
C GLU A 211 48.31 -4.17 27.57
N ASP A 212 47.96 -5.45 27.49
CA ASP A 212 48.59 -6.49 28.30
C ASP A 212 50.06 -6.70 27.92
N LEU A 213 50.37 -6.65 26.61
CA LEU A 213 51.75 -6.72 26.12
C LEU A 213 52.56 -5.47 26.46
N SER A 214 51.97 -4.27 26.38
CA SER A 214 52.67 -3.03 26.74
C SER A 214 53.01 -3.00 28.24
N LYS A 215 52.10 -3.45 29.10
CA LYS A 215 52.37 -3.64 30.54
C LYS A 215 53.50 -4.65 30.76
N LYS A 216 53.56 -5.72 29.97
CA LYS A 216 54.64 -6.72 30.05
C LYS A 216 55.99 -6.13 29.63
N LEU A 217 56.03 -5.33 28.56
CA LEU A 217 57.24 -4.61 28.12
C LEU A 217 57.70 -3.61 29.19
N ALA A 218 56.81 -2.78 29.71
CA ALA A 218 57.13 -1.82 30.76
C ALA A 218 57.71 -2.49 32.03
N ARG A 219 57.22 -3.69 32.38
CA ARG A 219 57.80 -4.50 33.47
C ARG A 219 59.22 -4.99 33.16
N LEU A 220 59.48 -5.41 31.92
CA LEU A 220 60.83 -5.85 31.49
C LEU A 220 61.81 -4.67 31.41
N ASP A 221 61.36 -3.49 30.99
CA ASP A 221 62.17 -2.28 30.99
C ASP A 221 62.51 -1.86 32.43
N ALA A 222 61.55 -1.92 33.34
CA ALA A 222 61.82 -1.71 34.77
C ALA A 222 62.79 -2.75 35.35
N GLU A 223 62.68 -4.03 34.94
CA GLU A 223 63.63 -5.09 35.32
C GLU A 223 65.05 -4.78 34.79
N ARG A 224 65.16 -4.28 33.55
CA ARG A 224 66.43 -3.85 32.94
C ARG A 224 67.07 -2.72 33.74
N ASP A 225 66.30 -1.68 34.07
CA ASP A 225 66.79 -0.52 34.83
C ASP A 225 67.26 -0.91 36.23
N LEU A 226 66.55 -1.84 36.89
CA LEU A 226 66.97 -2.41 38.16
C LEU A 226 68.31 -3.14 38.05
N VAL A 227 68.50 -4.00 37.03
CA VAL A 227 69.77 -4.69 36.80
C VAL A 227 70.91 -3.70 36.56
N ILE A 228 70.68 -2.61 35.82
CA ILE A 228 71.67 -1.56 35.59
C ILE A 228 72.06 -0.88 36.89
N ARG A 229 71.06 -0.50 37.71
CA ARG A 229 71.25 0.18 39.00
C ARG A 229 71.96 -0.71 40.02
N ASP A 230 71.49 -1.94 40.23
CA ASP A 230 72.03 -2.87 41.22
C ASP A 230 73.45 -3.32 40.89
N SER A 231 73.79 -3.38 39.61
CA SER A 231 75.14 -3.76 39.17
C SER A 231 76.11 -2.57 39.16
N ALA A 232 75.64 -1.33 39.21
CA ALA A 232 76.51 -0.15 39.10
C ALA A 232 77.48 -0.03 40.28
N ALA A 233 76.96 -0.08 41.52
CA ALA A 233 77.79 0.12 42.72
C ALA A 233 78.87 -0.97 42.90
N PRO A 234 78.58 -2.28 42.73
CA PRO A 234 79.60 -3.33 42.81
C PRO A 234 80.68 -3.20 41.73
N ILE A 235 80.29 -2.84 40.50
CA ILE A 235 81.23 -2.63 39.38
C ILE A 235 82.15 -1.44 39.67
N GLU A 236 81.60 -0.34 40.18
CA GLU A 236 82.36 0.86 40.55
C GLU A 236 83.32 0.58 41.72
N ALA A 237 82.86 -0.14 42.74
CA ALA A 237 83.71 -0.55 43.87
C ALA A 237 84.87 -1.46 43.43
N ALA A 238 84.59 -2.45 42.57
CA ALA A 238 85.63 -3.32 42.01
C ALA A 238 86.62 -2.54 41.12
N TRP A 239 86.14 -1.56 40.34
CA TRP A 239 86.98 -0.67 39.56
C TRP A 239 87.90 0.17 40.44
N LYS A 240 87.35 0.77 41.51
CA LYS A 240 88.13 1.53 42.49
C LYS A 240 89.21 0.67 43.15
N GLN A 241 88.90 -0.58 43.48
CA GLN A 241 89.88 -1.52 44.03
C GLN A 241 91.03 -1.82 43.05
N ILE A 242 90.76 -1.89 41.74
CA ILE A 242 91.79 -2.01 40.70
C ILE A 242 92.69 -0.77 40.70
N GLU A 243 92.10 0.43 40.75
CA GLU A 243 92.85 1.69 40.79
C GLU A 243 93.72 1.81 42.05
N ASP A 244 93.16 1.47 43.21
CA ASP A 244 93.87 1.53 44.50
C ASP A 244 95.05 0.54 44.52
N ASN A 245 94.84 -0.71 44.09
CA ASN A 245 95.91 -1.70 43.96
C ASN A 245 96.96 -1.28 42.91
N HIS A 246 96.55 -0.59 41.84
CA HIS A 246 97.48 -0.07 40.84
C HIS A 246 98.33 1.08 41.37
N LYS A 247 97.74 2.01 42.12
CA LYS A 247 98.47 3.09 42.81
C LYS A 247 99.46 2.51 43.82
N GLU A 248 99.06 1.50 44.59
CA GLU A 248 99.95 0.82 45.53
C GLU A 248 101.11 0.14 44.81
N TYR A 249 100.85 -0.55 43.68
CA TYR A 249 101.89 -1.10 42.83
C TYR A 249 102.89 -0.03 42.33
N LEU A 250 102.39 1.10 41.84
CA LEU A 250 103.24 2.20 41.35
C LEU A 250 104.08 2.83 42.47
N ALA A 251 103.50 3.03 43.65
CA ALA A 251 104.19 3.56 44.82
C ALA A 251 105.33 2.63 45.29
N GLU A 252 105.11 1.31 45.28
CA GLU A 252 106.16 0.31 45.59
C GLU A 252 107.28 0.31 44.54
N VAL A 253 106.94 0.42 43.25
CA VAL A 253 107.94 0.48 42.18
C VAL A 253 108.78 1.77 42.26
N ALA A 254 108.15 2.90 42.58
CA ALA A 254 108.80 4.20 42.71
C ALA A 254 109.58 4.38 44.04
N GLY A 255 109.35 3.53 45.05
CA GLY A 255 109.96 3.67 46.38
C GLY A 255 109.34 4.79 47.23
N GLU A 256 108.09 5.15 46.97
CA GLU A 256 107.39 6.26 47.64
C GLU A 256 107.10 5.91 49.11
N GLY A 257 107.31 6.86 50.04
CA GLY A 257 107.04 6.65 51.47
C GLY A 257 108.04 5.76 52.21
N SER A 258 109.36 5.95 51.98
CA SER A 258 110.47 5.23 52.65
C SER A 258 110.64 3.77 52.26
N ARG A 259 110.11 3.36 51.10
CA ARG A 259 110.18 1.99 50.58
C ARG A 259 111.38 1.85 49.65
N LYS A 260 112.00 0.66 49.56
CA LYS A 260 113.10 0.44 48.61
C LYS A 260 112.50 0.30 47.19
N PRO A 261 112.88 1.15 46.23
CA PRO A 261 112.36 1.08 44.86
C PRO A 261 112.74 -0.26 44.22
N GLY A 262 111.77 -0.92 43.58
CA GLY A 262 111.99 -2.16 42.84
C GLY A 262 110.79 -3.12 42.82
N GLN A 263 110.93 -4.21 42.07
CA GLN A 263 109.91 -5.26 41.93
C GLN A 263 109.93 -6.27 43.08
N GLY A 264 109.92 -5.77 44.31
CA GLY A 264 109.93 -6.58 45.52
C GLY A 264 108.65 -7.43 45.68
N PRO A 265 108.62 -8.34 46.67
CA PRO A 265 107.48 -9.22 46.92
C PRO A 265 106.16 -8.45 47.16
N LYS A 266 106.22 -7.24 47.74
CA LYS A 266 105.04 -6.37 47.91
C LYS A 266 104.49 -5.83 46.58
N ALA A 267 105.35 -5.36 45.68
CA ALA A 267 104.93 -4.94 44.34
C ALA A 267 104.29 -6.11 43.57
N LYS A 268 104.85 -7.33 43.69
CA LYS A 268 104.25 -8.53 43.09
C LYS A 268 102.88 -8.86 43.71
N ALA A 269 102.72 -8.69 45.03
CA ALA A 269 101.45 -8.90 45.70
C ALA A 269 100.37 -7.87 45.28
N ALA A 270 100.72 -6.57 45.19
CA ALA A 270 99.82 -5.52 44.70
C ALA A 270 99.41 -5.73 43.24
N MET A 271 100.36 -6.17 42.39
CA MET A 271 100.06 -6.54 41.00
C MET A 271 99.09 -7.73 40.92
N LYS A 272 99.33 -8.79 41.72
CA LYS A 272 98.42 -9.93 41.80
C LYS A 272 97.04 -9.52 42.30
N ALA A 273 96.96 -8.71 43.36
CA ALA A 273 95.69 -8.19 43.89
C ALA A 273 94.93 -7.33 42.87
N ARG A 274 95.65 -6.55 42.06
CA ARG A 274 95.07 -5.81 40.93
C ARG A 274 94.48 -6.75 39.88
N ASP A 275 95.21 -7.79 39.49
CA ASP A 275 94.76 -8.72 38.46
C ASP A 275 93.60 -9.61 38.96
N ASP A 276 93.58 -9.96 40.26
CA ASP A 276 92.45 -10.62 40.92
C ASP A 276 91.22 -9.70 40.94
N ALA A 277 91.36 -8.43 41.34
CA ALA A 277 90.28 -7.43 41.31
C ALA A 277 89.78 -7.16 39.88
N ARG A 278 90.69 -7.17 38.88
CA ARG A 278 90.34 -7.04 37.46
C ARG A 278 89.54 -8.24 36.95
N SER A 279 89.88 -9.44 37.39
CA SER A 279 89.14 -10.65 37.06
C SER A 279 87.74 -10.62 37.68
N HIS A 280 87.62 -10.20 38.93
CA HIS A 280 86.33 -10.01 39.59
C HIS A 280 85.46 -8.94 38.92
N TRP A 281 86.04 -7.80 38.54
CA TRP A 281 85.33 -6.76 37.77
C TRP A 281 84.81 -7.28 36.43
N LYS A 282 85.64 -8.04 35.69
CA LYS A 282 85.21 -8.67 34.43
C LYS A 282 84.03 -9.62 34.64
N GLU A 283 84.06 -10.41 35.72
CA GLU A 283 82.96 -11.31 36.07
C GLU A 283 81.67 -10.54 36.39
N LEU A 284 81.74 -9.43 37.14
CA LEU A 284 80.57 -8.59 37.43
C LEU A 284 79.99 -7.97 36.16
N VAL A 285 80.84 -7.46 35.26
CA VAL A 285 80.41 -6.90 33.97
C VAL A 285 79.80 -7.99 33.09
N GLN A 286 80.40 -9.17 33.04
CA GLN A 286 79.87 -10.30 32.28
C GLN A 286 78.51 -10.74 32.82
N ARG A 287 78.36 -10.92 34.14
CA ARG A 287 77.07 -11.26 34.78
C ARG A 287 76.00 -10.20 34.50
N LYS A 288 76.34 -8.91 34.53
CA LYS A 288 75.42 -7.82 34.16
C LYS A 288 74.99 -7.96 32.70
N ASN A 289 75.94 -8.15 31.78
CA ASN A 289 75.65 -8.29 30.35
C ASN A 289 74.79 -9.51 30.06
N GLU A 290 75.08 -10.66 30.67
CA GLU A 290 74.27 -11.88 30.53
C GLU A 290 72.83 -11.67 31.00
N LYS A 291 72.62 -10.96 32.13
CA LYS A 291 71.28 -10.60 32.59
C LYS A 291 70.57 -9.65 31.61
N LEU A 292 71.27 -8.64 31.10
CA LEU A 292 70.71 -7.71 30.11
C LEU A 292 70.33 -8.42 28.81
N THR A 293 71.19 -9.30 28.28
CA THR A 293 70.90 -10.09 27.09
C THR A 293 69.69 -11.00 27.29
N ARG A 294 69.52 -11.61 28.47
CA ARG A 294 68.31 -12.40 28.79
C ARG A 294 67.04 -11.53 28.82
N ILE A 295 67.12 -10.31 29.35
CA ILE A 295 65.99 -9.38 29.36
C ILE A 295 65.65 -8.90 27.95
N GLU A 296 66.66 -8.55 27.14
CA GLU A 296 66.49 -8.18 25.73
C GLU A 296 65.88 -9.32 24.90
N GLN A 297 66.34 -10.56 25.12
CA GLN A 297 65.75 -11.72 24.47
C GLN A 297 64.27 -11.90 24.89
N ARG A 298 63.95 -11.71 26.18
CA ARG A 298 62.57 -11.77 26.69
C ARG A 298 61.69 -10.60 26.25
N SER A 299 62.25 -9.43 25.92
CA SER A 299 61.50 -8.26 25.43
C SER A 299 61.27 -8.30 23.91
N SER A 300 62.14 -8.96 23.16
CA SER A 300 62.00 -9.10 21.69
C SER A 300 60.71 -9.80 21.27
N GLU A 301 60.28 -10.85 21.97
CA GLU A 301 59.05 -11.59 21.63
C GLU A 301 57.77 -10.75 21.88
N PRO A 302 57.56 -10.12 23.06
CA PRO A 302 56.46 -9.19 23.26
C PRO A 302 56.44 -8.02 22.28
N SER A 303 57.61 -7.46 21.93
CA SER A 303 57.73 -6.37 20.95
C SER A 303 57.26 -6.80 19.57
N ALA A 304 57.75 -7.93 19.06
CA ALA A 304 57.33 -8.46 17.77
C ALA A 304 55.83 -8.81 17.72
N LYS A 305 55.26 -9.27 18.85
CA LYS A 305 53.81 -9.49 18.98
C LYS A 305 53.02 -8.19 18.98
N LEU A 306 53.54 -7.13 19.62
CA LEU A 306 52.92 -5.81 19.59
C LEU A 306 52.81 -5.28 18.16
N ASP A 307 53.91 -5.36 17.38
CA ASP A 307 53.94 -4.93 15.97
C ASP A 307 53.00 -5.75 15.07
N ARG A 308 52.77 -7.02 15.42
CA ARG A 308 51.79 -7.86 14.72
C ARG A 308 50.36 -7.43 15.03
N ILE A 309 50.06 -7.17 16.31
CA ILE A 309 48.73 -6.70 16.74
C ILE A 309 48.42 -5.33 16.16
N ASP A 310 49.39 -4.42 16.13
CA ASP A 310 49.17 -3.08 15.56
C ASP A 310 48.87 -3.15 14.05
N ARG A 311 49.53 -4.06 13.31
CA ARG A 311 49.20 -4.34 11.90
C ARG A 311 47.81 -4.96 11.73
N GLU A 312 47.48 -5.98 12.51
CA GLU A 312 46.17 -6.64 12.46
C GLU A 312 45.03 -5.68 12.81
N LYS A 313 45.26 -4.80 13.80
CA LYS A 313 44.31 -3.73 14.15
C LYS A 313 44.09 -2.77 12.99
N LEU A 314 45.17 -2.33 12.33
CA LEU A 314 45.08 -1.44 11.18
C LEU A 314 44.31 -2.11 10.02
N GLU A 315 44.57 -3.39 9.76
CA GLU A 315 43.83 -4.18 8.76
C GLU A 315 42.34 -4.27 9.08
N LYS A 316 41.97 -4.48 10.35
CA LYS A 316 40.57 -4.53 10.79
C LYS A 316 39.88 -3.16 10.73
N GLU A 317 40.61 -2.08 11.05
CA GLU A 317 40.12 -0.71 10.90
C GLU A 317 39.90 -0.34 9.42
N ASP A 318 40.79 -0.78 8.53
CA ASP A 318 40.63 -0.64 7.09
C ASP A 318 39.46 -1.50 6.56
N GLN A 319 39.28 -2.74 7.04
CA GLN A 319 38.11 -3.56 6.74
C GLN A 319 36.80 -2.88 7.19
N ARG A 320 36.79 -2.25 8.36
CA ARG A 320 35.65 -1.47 8.85
C ARG A 320 35.34 -0.27 7.96
N ALA A 321 36.37 0.49 7.57
CA ALA A 321 36.21 1.62 6.66
C ALA A 321 35.74 1.18 5.27
N LYS A 322 36.29 0.08 4.74
CA LYS A 322 35.89 -0.53 3.47
C LYS A 322 34.46 -1.05 3.50
N ALA A 323 34.07 -1.76 4.56
CA ALA A 323 32.69 -2.20 4.75
C ALA A 323 31.76 -0.99 4.65
N GLN A 324 31.95 0.04 5.49
CA GLN A 324 31.14 1.27 5.45
C GLN A 324 31.16 2.00 4.10
N ALA A 325 32.28 1.94 3.36
CA ALA A 325 32.38 2.54 2.02
C ALA A 325 31.61 1.73 0.97
N VAL A 326 31.65 0.40 1.01
CA VAL A 326 30.89 -0.50 0.12
C VAL A 326 29.37 -0.36 0.37
N PHE A 327 28.96 -0.12 1.60
CA PHE A 327 27.56 0.12 1.95
C PHE A 327 26.97 1.44 1.44
N LYS A 328 27.74 2.38 0.86
CA LYS A 328 27.19 3.66 0.38
C LYS A 328 26.71 3.67 -1.08
N PRO A 329 27.43 3.07 -2.05
CA PRO A 329 27.04 3.15 -3.47
C PRO A 329 26.36 1.89 -4.03
N MET A 330 26.34 0.76 -3.31
CA MET A 330 25.79 -0.48 -3.87
C MET A 330 24.27 -0.39 -4.08
N ASP A 331 23.82 -0.80 -5.27
CA ASP A 331 22.41 -1.07 -5.52
C ASP A 331 21.94 -2.21 -4.61
N PHE A 332 20.68 -2.13 -4.17
CA PHE A 332 20.16 -3.05 -3.18
C PHE A 332 20.12 -4.50 -3.69
N THR A 333 19.90 -4.70 -5.00
CA THR A 333 19.87 -6.04 -5.60
C THR A 333 21.21 -6.75 -5.45
N THR A 334 22.31 -6.06 -5.80
CA THR A 334 23.67 -6.57 -5.63
C THR A 334 24.01 -6.80 -4.17
N PHE A 335 23.60 -5.87 -3.30
CA PHE A 335 23.81 -5.98 -1.87
C PHE A 335 23.12 -7.22 -1.29
N ALA A 336 21.89 -7.49 -1.70
CA ALA A 336 21.16 -8.62 -1.17
C ALA A 336 21.70 -9.96 -1.66
N GLU A 337 22.15 -10.03 -2.91
CA GLU A 337 22.81 -11.22 -3.45
C GLU A 337 24.14 -11.52 -2.75
N GLU A 338 24.97 -10.49 -2.49
CA GLU A 338 26.27 -10.66 -1.83
C GLU A 338 26.16 -11.13 -0.37
N TYR A 339 25.10 -10.70 0.33
CA TYR A 339 24.90 -11.00 1.75
C TYR A 339 23.78 -12.02 2.03
N ASP A 340 23.31 -12.71 0.99
CA ASP A 340 22.26 -13.73 1.04
C ASP A 340 21.02 -13.24 1.83
N LEU A 341 20.64 -11.99 1.58
CA LEU A 341 19.44 -11.41 2.16
C LEU A 341 18.24 -11.91 1.37
N GLU A 342 17.29 -12.52 2.07
CA GLU A 342 15.96 -12.77 1.55
C GLU A 342 15.29 -11.42 1.24
N VAL A 343 15.54 -10.89 0.04
CA VAL A 343 14.75 -9.78 -0.48
C VAL A 343 13.36 -10.34 -0.70
N PRO A 344 12.34 -9.82 -0.02
CA PRO A 344 10.99 -10.17 -0.40
C PRO A 344 10.85 -9.73 -1.84
N ALA A 345 10.78 -10.72 -2.75
CA ALA A 345 10.54 -10.46 -4.16
C ALA A 345 9.35 -9.50 -4.25
N ASP A 346 9.40 -8.56 -5.20
CA ASP A 346 8.34 -7.57 -5.42
C ASP A 346 7.11 -8.26 -6.02
N THR A 347 6.54 -9.14 -5.22
CA THR A 347 5.38 -9.96 -5.52
C THR A 347 4.13 -9.23 -5.07
N ILE A 348 3.00 -9.62 -5.65
CA ILE A 348 1.67 -9.16 -5.24
C ILE A 348 1.48 -9.32 -3.72
N GLY A 349 1.94 -10.44 -3.15
CA GLY A 349 1.84 -10.70 -1.72
C GLY A 349 2.56 -9.63 -0.88
N THR A 350 3.76 -9.22 -1.31
CA THR A 350 4.54 -8.18 -0.64
C THR A 350 3.84 -6.81 -0.76
N ARG A 351 3.38 -6.42 -1.95
CA ARG A 351 2.66 -5.14 -2.15
C ARG A 351 1.33 -5.08 -1.42
N VAL A 352 0.55 -6.17 -1.41
CA VAL A 352 -0.70 -6.29 -0.65
C VAL A 352 -0.42 -6.18 0.85
N ARG A 353 0.65 -6.82 1.34
CA ARG A 353 1.06 -6.74 2.75
C ARG A 353 1.50 -5.33 3.12
N LEU A 354 2.29 -4.66 2.28
CA LEU A 354 2.72 -3.27 2.48
C LEU A 354 1.53 -2.31 2.46
N LEU A 355 0.57 -2.51 1.55
CA LEU A 355 -0.64 -1.71 1.51
C LEU A 355 -1.54 -1.97 2.74
N ALA A 356 -1.60 -3.21 3.22
CA ALA A 356 -2.29 -3.51 4.48
C ALA A 356 -1.60 -2.85 5.68
N GLU A 357 -0.27 -2.78 5.69
CA GLU A 357 0.51 -2.08 6.72
C GLU A 357 0.33 -0.55 6.64
N LEU A 358 0.34 0.02 5.43
CA LEU A 358 -0.02 1.44 5.22
C LEU A 358 -1.44 1.74 5.68
N ARG A 359 -2.41 0.87 5.37
CA ARG A 359 -3.78 1.00 5.91
C ARG A 359 -3.81 0.92 7.43
N ALA A 360 -3.01 0.04 8.03
CA ALA A 360 -2.96 -0.10 9.48
C ALA A 360 -2.32 1.13 10.15
N GLU A 361 -1.26 1.69 9.55
CA GLU A 361 -0.64 2.95 9.99
C GLU A 361 -1.62 4.12 9.84
N ASP A 362 -2.27 4.23 8.69
CA ASP A 362 -3.30 5.22 8.43
C ASP A 362 -4.41 5.09 9.49
N LEU A 363 -4.92 3.89 9.75
CA LEU A 363 -5.97 3.63 10.77
C LEU A 363 -5.48 3.91 12.20
N ALA A 364 -4.22 3.64 12.51
CA ALA A 364 -3.63 3.86 13.83
C ALA A 364 -3.38 5.35 14.13
N ALA A 365 -3.25 6.18 13.10
CA ALA A 365 -3.09 7.62 13.24
C ALA A 365 -4.37 8.32 13.73
N PHE A 366 -5.53 7.65 13.69
CA PHE A 366 -6.82 8.23 14.08
C PHE A 366 -7.33 7.72 15.44
N ASP A 367 -8.07 8.57 16.15
CA ASP A 367 -8.71 8.18 17.40
C ASP A 367 -9.87 7.19 17.12
N PRO A 368 -9.79 5.93 17.59
CA PRO A 368 -10.82 4.93 17.35
C PRO A 368 -12.19 5.32 17.93
N LYS A 369 -12.28 6.36 18.77
CA LYS A 369 -13.53 6.84 19.37
C LYS A 369 -14.34 7.76 18.45
N ASN A 370 -13.76 8.33 17.40
CA ASN A 370 -14.47 9.25 16.52
C ASN A 370 -14.97 8.55 15.25
N GLU A 371 -16.22 8.06 15.27
CA GLU A 371 -16.83 7.37 14.11
C GLU A 371 -16.91 8.26 12.86
N TYR A 372 -17.00 9.59 13.02
CA TYR A 372 -17.06 10.51 11.88
C TYR A 372 -15.72 10.61 11.15
N GLU A 373 -14.61 10.67 11.89
CA GLU A 373 -13.26 10.65 11.31
C GLU A 373 -13.01 9.37 10.52
N LYS A 374 -13.53 8.23 10.99
CA LYS A 374 -13.42 6.96 10.26
C LYS A 374 -14.10 7.00 8.89
N TRP A 375 -15.28 7.62 8.79
CA TRP A 375 -15.97 7.79 7.51
C TRP A 375 -15.27 8.78 6.60
N VAL A 376 -14.86 9.94 7.13
CA VAL A 376 -14.13 10.96 6.36
C VAL A 376 -12.80 10.40 5.85
N PHE A 377 -12.10 9.63 6.70
CA PHE A 377 -10.86 8.96 6.32
C PHE A 377 -11.08 7.92 5.22
N HIS A 378 -12.17 7.16 5.30
CA HIS A 378 -12.48 6.22 4.24
C HIS A 378 -12.60 6.95 2.90
N PHE A 379 -13.32 8.08 2.84
CA PHE A 379 -13.43 8.88 1.61
C PHE A 379 -12.16 9.63 1.21
N SER A 380 -11.28 9.99 2.16
CA SER A 380 -9.98 10.60 1.83
C SER A 380 -8.95 9.57 1.36
N SER A 381 -9.10 8.31 1.77
CA SER A 381 -8.32 7.20 1.22
C SER A 381 -8.69 7.01 -0.26
N VAL A 382 -7.69 6.72 -1.07
CA VAL A 382 -7.89 6.43 -2.50
C VAL A 382 -8.89 5.28 -2.69
N GLU A 383 -8.83 4.28 -1.81
CA GLU A 383 -9.75 3.15 -1.82
C GLU A 383 -11.20 3.61 -1.63
N GLY A 384 -11.51 4.36 -0.58
CA GLY A 384 -12.89 4.80 -0.38
C GLY A 384 -13.33 5.85 -1.40
N LEU A 385 -12.43 6.64 -1.99
CA LEU A 385 -12.75 7.46 -3.16
C LEU A 385 -13.18 6.59 -4.35
N SER A 386 -12.46 5.49 -4.62
CA SER A 386 -12.81 4.56 -5.70
C SER A 386 -14.12 3.82 -5.43
N GLN A 387 -14.37 3.40 -4.20
CA GLN A 387 -15.64 2.79 -3.78
C GLN A 387 -16.80 3.78 -3.87
N ALA A 388 -16.57 5.04 -3.48
CA ALA A 388 -17.54 6.11 -3.61
C ALA A 388 -17.87 6.40 -5.07
N LEU A 389 -16.86 6.48 -5.95
CA LEU A 389 -17.06 6.72 -7.38
C LEU A 389 -17.88 5.59 -8.02
N LEU A 390 -17.50 4.32 -7.79
CA LEU A 390 -18.25 3.16 -8.28
C LEU A 390 -19.66 3.11 -7.68
N GLY A 391 -19.79 3.40 -6.39
CA GLY A 391 -21.08 3.49 -5.70
C GLY A 391 -21.98 4.57 -6.29
N ILE A 392 -21.45 5.76 -6.58
CA ILE A 392 -22.18 6.87 -7.21
C ILE A 392 -22.60 6.51 -8.63
N LEU A 393 -21.72 5.91 -9.44
CA LEU A 393 -22.05 5.47 -10.81
C LEU A 393 -23.16 4.41 -10.79
N PHE A 394 -23.07 3.46 -9.87
CA PHE A 394 -24.10 2.44 -9.67
C PHE A 394 -25.44 3.05 -9.21
N LEU A 395 -25.41 3.95 -8.23
CA LEU A 395 -26.61 4.65 -7.77
C LEU A 395 -27.21 5.54 -8.86
N ALA A 396 -26.40 6.19 -9.68
CA ALA A 396 -26.86 6.99 -10.82
C ALA A 396 -27.57 6.13 -11.85
N MET A 397 -27.05 4.93 -12.12
CA MET A 397 -27.66 3.96 -13.01
C MET A 397 -28.96 3.35 -12.44
N LEU A 398 -28.98 3.08 -11.14
CA LEU A 398 -30.17 2.62 -10.43
C LEU A 398 -31.23 3.73 -10.42
N ALA A 399 -30.84 4.99 -10.21
CA ALA A 399 -31.70 6.16 -10.31
C ALA A 399 -32.24 6.32 -11.73
N LEU A 400 -31.42 6.18 -12.77
CA LEU A 400 -31.88 6.20 -14.17
C LEU A 400 -32.97 5.16 -14.42
N LYS A 401 -32.80 3.94 -13.89
CA LYS A 401 -33.79 2.87 -14.07
C LYS A 401 -35.05 3.08 -13.21
N LEU A 402 -34.92 3.62 -12.00
CA LEU A 402 -36.06 3.94 -11.14
C LEU A 402 -36.89 5.10 -11.71
N PHE A 403 -36.24 6.12 -12.23
CA PHE A 403 -36.83 7.33 -12.81
C PHE A 403 -36.94 7.25 -14.34
N GLU A 404 -37.16 6.06 -14.88
CA GLU A 404 -37.36 5.86 -16.32
C GLU A 404 -38.62 6.62 -16.79
N PRO A 405 -38.48 7.63 -17.68
CA PRO A 405 -39.63 8.38 -18.20
C PRO A 405 -40.62 7.46 -18.91
N LYS A 406 -41.92 7.78 -18.86
CA LYS A 406 -42.96 7.01 -19.59
C LYS A 406 -42.59 6.84 -21.07
N ALA A 407 -42.01 7.88 -21.68
CA ALA A 407 -41.50 7.87 -23.05
C ALA A 407 -40.55 6.70 -23.34
N VAL A 408 -39.63 6.44 -22.40
CA VAL A 408 -38.59 5.41 -22.54
C VAL A 408 -39.20 4.02 -22.39
N LYS A 409 -40.15 3.86 -21.46
CA LYS A 409 -40.92 2.61 -21.31
C LYS A 409 -41.71 2.25 -22.57
N LEU A 410 -42.31 3.25 -23.22
CA LEU A 410 -43.01 3.06 -24.49
C LEU A 410 -42.03 2.71 -25.61
N TYR A 411 -40.88 3.39 -25.65
CA TYR A 411 -39.85 3.13 -26.65
C TYR A 411 -39.29 1.71 -26.58
N PHE A 412 -39.08 1.18 -25.37
CA PHE A 412 -38.54 -0.18 -25.22
C PHE A 412 -39.59 -1.28 -25.34
N ASN A 413 -40.88 -0.98 -25.36
CA ASN A 413 -41.93 -1.99 -25.47
C ASN A 413 -42.05 -2.53 -26.91
N ASP A 414 -41.62 -3.78 -27.11
CA ASP A 414 -41.60 -4.40 -28.44
C ASP A 414 -42.98 -4.45 -29.12
N GLU A 415 -44.02 -4.78 -28.34
CA GLU A 415 -45.39 -4.84 -28.83
C GLU A 415 -45.85 -3.46 -29.34
N ILE A 416 -45.66 -2.40 -28.57
CA ILE A 416 -46.05 -1.04 -28.98
C ILE A 416 -45.23 -0.58 -30.19
N GLN A 417 -43.93 -0.88 -30.24
CA GLN A 417 -43.06 -0.55 -31.37
C GLN A 417 -43.52 -1.25 -32.66
N HIS A 418 -43.88 -2.53 -32.58
CA HIS A 418 -44.40 -3.27 -33.71
C HIS A 418 -45.71 -2.68 -34.22
N GLN A 419 -46.63 -2.36 -33.31
CA GLN A 419 -47.95 -1.81 -33.66
C GLN A 419 -47.82 -0.37 -34.18
N TRP A 420 -46.87 0.41 -33.65
CA TRP A 420 -46.55 1.73 -34.17
C TRP A 420 -46.02 1.68 -35.60
N ARG A 421 -45.15 0.72 -35.93
CA ARG A 421 -44.70 0.53 -37.32
C ARG A 421 -45.86 0.13 -38.22
N ARG A 422 -46.70 -0.82 -37.78
CA ARG A 422 -47.92 -1.20 -38.50
C ARG A 422 -48.86 -0.01 -38.71
N TYR A 423 -48.96 0.90 -37.75
CA TYR A 423 -49.68 2.15 -37.89
C TYR A 423 -49.09 3.04 -38.98
N LEU A 424 -47.78 3.27 -38.96
CA LEU A 424 -47.09 4.04 -40.01
C LEU A 424 -47.24 3.40 -41.40
N ASP A 425 -47.41 2.08 -41.48
CA ASP A 425 -47.66 1.34 -42.72
C ASP A 425 -49.15 1.35 -43.14
N GLY A 426 -50.01 2.09 -42.45
CA GLY A 426 -51.45 2.20 -42.74
C GLY A 426 -52.31 1.03 -42.25
N GLY A 427 -51.75 0.12 -41.45
CA GLY A 427 -52.44 -1.09 -40.98
C GLY A 427 -53.58 -0.88 -39.99
N PHE A 428 -53.85 0.38 -39.60
CA PHE A 428 -54.94 0.81 -38.73
C PHE A 428 -55.88 1.81 -39.42
N ASP A 429 -55.70 2.13 -40.71
CA ASP A 429 -56.50 3.16 -41.40
C ASP A 429 -57.98 2.77 -41.54
N GLN A 430 -58.32 1.48 -41.36
CA GLN A 430 -59.69 0.95 -41.38
C GLN A 430 -60.29 0.75 -39.99
N GLU A 431 -59.48 0.85 -38.94
CA GLU A 431 -59.96 0.64 -37.58
C GLU A 431 -60.68 1.91 -37.10
N PRO A 432 -61.93 1.78 -36.61
CA PRO A 432 -62.64 2.94 -36.07
C PRO A 432 -61.85 3.53 -34.90
N ASP A 433 -61.90 4.85 -34.76
CA ASP A 433 -61.19 5.65 -33.76
C ASP A 433 -59.69 5.88 -33.98
N PHE A 434 -59.09 5.34 -35.06
CA PHE A 434 -57.71 5.68 -35.44
C PHE A 434 -57.66 6.76 -36.54
N VAL A 435 -56.88 7.82 -36.30
CA VAL A 435 -56.51 8.80 -37.33
C VAL A 435 -55.55 8.15 -38.33
N PRO A 436 -55.85 8.12 -39.65
CA PRO A 436 -54.98 7.50 -40.65
C PRO A 436 -53.55 8.03 -40.61
N SER A 437 -52.58 7.17 -40.85
CA SER A 437 -51.15 7.56 -40.81
C SER A 437 -50.78 8.61 -41.86
N THR A 438 -51.56 8.68 -42.95
CA THR A 438 -51.42 9.65 -44.04
C THR A 438 -52.11 10.98 -43.79
N ASP A 439 -52.81 11.16 -42.66
CA ASP A 439 -53.45 12.42 -42.34
C ASP A 439 -52.39 13.52 -42.13
N SER A 440 -52.81 14.78 -42.31
CA SER A 440 -52.06 16.00 -42.03
C SER A 440 -51.56 16.10 -40.57
N HIS A 441 -52.24 15.40 -39.64
CA HIS A 441 -51.92 15.38 -38.22
C HIS A 441 -51.89 13.94 -37.68
N PRO A 442 -50.91 13.13 -38.08
CA PRO A 442 -50.80 11.76 -37.61
C PRO A 442 -50.55 11.75 -36.09
N TYR A 443 -50.92 10.65 -35.42
CA TYR A 443 -50.70 10.55 -33.99
C TYR A 443 -49.22 10.71 -33.66
N ASN A 444 -48.92 11.42 -32.56
CA ASN A 444 -47.61 11.30 -31.94
C ASN A 444 -47.47 9.94 -31.22
N PRO A 445 -46.26 9.47 -30.90
CA PRO A 445 -46.06 8.15 -30.29
C PRO A 445 -46.87 7.90 -29.01
N PHE A 446 -47.08 8.93 -28.19
CA PHE A 446 -47.89 8.81 -26.98
C PHE A 446 -49.39 8.73 -27.28
N GLY A 447 -49.86 9.57 -28.19
CA GLY A 447 -51.25 9.59 -28.65
C GLY A 447 -51.64 8.25 -29.25
N PHE A 448 -50.80 7.72 -30.14
CA PHE A 448 -51.02 6.38 -30.68
C PHE A 448 -51.04 5.32 -29.59
N THR A 449 -50.07 5.33 -28.65
CA THR A 449 -50.03 4.32 -27.59
C THR A 449 -51.29 4.35 -26.73
N HIS A 450 -51.77 5.54 -26.38
CA HIS A 450 -52.99 5.69 -25.59
C HIS A 450 -54.21 5.11 -26.32
N VAL A 451 -54.38 5.45 -27.60
CA VAL A 451 -55.47 4.95 -28.45
C VAL A 451 -55.35 3.43 -28.65
N TYR A 452 -54.15 2.93 -28.92
CA TYR A 452 -53.88 1.50 -29.09
C TYR A 452 -54.17 0.69 -27.81
N LEU A 453 -53.74 1.18 -26.65
CA LEU A 453 -54.03 0.49 -25.39
C LEU A 453 -55.53 0.44 -25.09
N TYR A 454 -56.25 1.53 -25.36
CA TYR A 454 -57.72 1.58 -25.24
C TYR A 454 -58.42 0.64 -26.23
N PHE A 455 -57.97 0.63 -27.48
CA PHE A 455 -58.44 -0.30 -28.51
C PHE A 455 -58.22 -1.75 -28.07
N ARG A 456 -57.04 -2.08 -27.55
CA ARG A 456 -56.70 -3.43 -27.08
C ARG A 456 -57.56 -3.86 -25.89
N THR A 457 -57.83 -2.98 -24.94
CA THR A 457 -58.74 -3.28 -23.81
C THR A 457 -60.16 -3.52 -24.31
N SER A 458 -60.66 -2.69 -25.23
CA SER A 458 -61.99 -2.87 -25.82
C SER A 458 -62.09 -4.15 -26.65
N GLN A 459 -61.08 -4.50 -27.44
CA GLN A 459 -61.02 -5.77 -28.19
C GLN A 459 -61.03 -6.96 -27.25
N ARG A 460 -60.25 -6.92 -26.16
CA ARG A 460 -60.27 -7.98 -25.15
C ARG A 460 -61.61 -8.11 -24.44
N GLU A 461 -62.29 -7.00 -24.15
CA GLU A 461 -63.64 -7.03 -23.59
C GLU A 461 -64.64 -7.64 -24.57
N LYS A 462 -64.55 -7.29 -25.86
CA LYS A 462 -65.36 -7.91 -26.93
C LYS A 462 -65.06 -9.39 -27.09
N GLU A 463 -63.79 -9.80 -27.08
CA GLU A 463 -63.38 -11.21 -27.12
C GLU A 463 -63.85 -11.96 -25.87
N LYS A 464 -63.70 -11.38 -24.67
CA LYS A 464 -64.21 -11.96 -23.42
C LYS A 464 -65.73 -12.09 -23.46
N ALA A 465 -66.46 -11.08 -23.93
CA ALA A 465 -67.90 -11.12 -24.09
C ALA A 465 -68.34 -12.15 -25.14
N LEU A 466 -67.60 -12.28 -26.24
CA LEU A 466 -67.82 -13.30 -27.25
C LEU A 466 -67.57 -14.70 -26.68
N ILE A 467 -66.45 -14.92 -25.97
CA ILE A 467 -66.14 -16.20 -25.32
C ILE A 467 -67.15 -16.51 -24.23
N ALA A 468 -67.59 -15.51 -23.45
CA ALA A 468 -68.63 -15.67 -22.45
C ALA A 468 -69.95 -16.05 -23.13
N LYS A 469 -70.32 -15.39 -24.23
CA LYS A 469 -71.50 -15.73 -25.03
C LYS A 469 -71.40 -17.13 -25.63
N ILE A 470 -70.26 -17.52 -26.20
CA ILE A 470 -70.00 -18.87 -26.70
C ILE A 470 -70.09 -19.90 -25.56
N ARG A 471 -69.56 -19.59 -24.37
CA ARG A 471 -69.68 -20.45 -23.19
C ARG A 471 -71.12 -20.55 -22.71
N LEU A 472 -71.89 -19.47 -22.78
CA LEU A 472 -73.29 -19.42 -22.36
C LEU A 472 -74.17 -20.18 -23.35
N GLU A 473 -73.97 -20.00 -24.66
CA GLU A 473 -74.58 -20.80 -25.73
C GLU A 473 -74.18 -22.28 -25.63
N LYS A 474 -72.94 -22.58 -25.25
CA LYS A 474 -72.49 -23.95 -25.00
C LYS A 474 -73.14 -24.54 -23.75
N MET A 475 -73.29 -23.77 -22.68
CA MET A 475 -74.02 -24.21 -21.48
C MET A 475 -75.52 -24.35 -21.75
N GLU A 476 -76.11 -23.54 -22.63
CA GLU A 476 -77.50 -23.68 -23.09
C GLU A 476 -77.68 -24.88 -24.02
N GLN A 477 -76.71 -25.16 -24.90
CA GLN A 477 -76.65 -26.41 -25.66
C GLN A 477 -76.48 -27.62 -24.75
N GLU A 478 -75.65 -27.54 -23.71
CA GLU A 478 -75.47 -28.60 -22.72
C GLU A 478 -76.73 -28.79 -21.85
N ARG A 479 -77.47 -27.72 -21.54
CA ARG A 479 -78.80 -27.79 -20.90
C ARG A 479 -79.86 -28.40 -21.82
N HIS A 480 -79.88 -28.04 -23.11
CA HIS A 480 -80.76 -28.68 -24.10
C HIS A 480 -80.39 -30.14 -24.35
N LEU A 481 -79.09 -30.50 -24.33
CA LEU A 481 -78.65 -31.89 -24.33
C LEU A 481 -79.04 -32.60 -23.02
N GLN A 482 -78.98 -31.95 -21.86
CA GLN A 482 -79.43 -32.53 -20.58
C GLN A 482 -80.95 -32.76 -20.56
N GLU A 483 -81.75 -31.84 -21.13
CA GLU A 483 -83.20 -32.01 -21.30
C GLU A 483 -83.53 -33.08 -22.35
N GLU A 484 -82.75 -33.18 -23.45
CA GLU A 484 -82.92 -34.22 -24.47
C GLU A 484 -82.46 -35.61 -23.97
N ILE A 485 -81.50 -35.66 -23.03
CA ILE A 485 -81.07 -36.87 -22.31
C ILE A 485 -82.14 -37.31 -21.28
N SER A 486 -82.92 -36.39 -20.71
CA SER A 486 -84.03 -36.72 -19.80
C SER A 486 -85.23 -37.41 -20.49
N LEU A 487 -85.35 -37.28 -21.81
CA LEU A 487 -86.40 -37.88 -22.65
C LEU A 487 -85.96 -39.17 -23.40
N LYS A 488 -84.71 -39.61 -23.23
CA LYS A 488 -84.16 -40.79 -23.90
C LYS A 488 -83.92 -41.98 -22.95
N THR A 489 -84.77 -42.10 -21.94
CA THR A 489 -84.86 -43.21 -20.98
C THR A 489 -85.40 -44.52 -21.56
N GLU A 490 -85.65 -44.62 -22.87
CA GLU A 490 -85.99 -45.87 -23.56
C GLU A 490 -84.89 -46.43 -24.49
N PHE A 491 -83.78 -45.70 -24.73
CA PHE A 491 -82.66 -46.23 -25.54
C PHE A 491 -81.58 -46.95 -24.69
N GLU A 492 -81.72 -46.96 -23.37
CA GLU A 492 -80.78 -47.60 -22.43
C GLU A 492 -80.85 -49.14 -22.43
N ARG A 493 -81.90 -49.74 -23.01
CA ARG A 493 -82.02 -51.20 -23.16
C ARG A 493 -81.27 -51.79 -24.35
N LYS A 494 -80.85 -50.96 -25.33
CA LYS A 494 -79.95 -51.40 -26.43
C LYS A 494 -78.49 -51.03 -26.20
N GLN A 495 -78.21 -49.93 -25.48
CA GLN A 495 -76.84 -49.60 -25.07
C GLN A 495 -76.26 -50.57 -24.04
N THR A 496 -77.07 -51.27 -23.26
CA THR A 496 -76.59 -52.27 -22.28
C THR A 496 -75.99 -53.52 -22.92
N TYR A 497 -76.31 -53.84 -24.19
CA TYR A 497 -75.63 -54.90 -24.95
C TYR A 497 -74.36 -54.40 -25.64
N ALA A 498 -74.36 -53.19 -26.21
CA ALA A 498 -73.16 -52.60 -26.80
C ALA A 498 -72.12 -52.18 -25.75
N LYS A 499 -72.53 -51.71 -24.56
CA LYS A 499 -71.65 -51.48 -23.39
C LYS A 499 -71.14 -52.78 -22.79
N LYS A 500 -71.88 -53.90 -22.84
CA LYS A 500 -71.34 -55.21 -22.45
C LYS A 500 -70.35 -55.75 -23.48
N GLU A 501 -70.54 -55.49 -24.77
CA GLU A 501 -69.59 -55.89 -25.81
C GLU A 501 -68.32 -55.01 -25.81
N LEU A 502 -68.48 -53.70 -25.56
CA LEU A 502 -67.38 -52.77 -25.31
C LEU A 502 -66.72 -52.99 -23.95
N SER A 503 -67.44 -53.41 -22.90
CA SER A 503 -66.80 -53.77 -21.61
C SER A 503 -66.06 -55.09 -21.71
N ILE A 504 -66.53 -56.05 -22.51
CA ILE A 504 -65.79 -57.30 -22.77
C ILE A 504 -64.58 -57.03 -23.68
N LYS A 505 -64.70 -56.14 -24.67
CA LYS A 505 -63.56 -55.71 -25.49
C LYS A 505 -62.60 -54.80 -24.73
N SER A 506 -63.06 -53.91 -23.86
CA SER A 506 -62.21 -53.07 -23.02
C SER A 506 -61.65 -53.84 -21.84
N GLU A 507 -62.34 -54.84 -21.28
CA GLU A 507 -61.76 -55.77 -20.31
C GLU A 507 -60.75 -56.68 -21.00
N LYS A 508 -60.98 -57.12 -22.24
CA LYS A 508 -59.93 -57.81 -23.02
C LYS A 508 -58.76 -56.89 -23.32
N LEU A 509 -59.01 -55.63 -23.70
CA LEU A 509 -57.95 -54.66 -23.96
C LEU A 509 -57.24 -54.21 -22.68
N ASP A 510 -57.92 -54.15 -21.54
CA ASP A 510 -57.36 -53.86 -20.22
C ASP A 510 -56.68 -55.08 -19.62
N HIS A 511 -57.10 -56.29 -19.99
CA HIS A 511 -56.43 -57.54 -19.63
C HIS A 511 -55.22 -57.77 -20.54
N GLU A 512 -55.27 -57.38 -21.81
CA GLU A 512 -54.14 -57.31 -22.74
C GLU A 512 -53.20 -56.18 -22.34
N LEU A 513 -53.67 -54.98 -21.99
CA LEU A 513 -52.86 -53.90 -21.44
C LEU A 513 -52.35 -54.22 -20.04
N LYS A 514 -53.06 -55.01 -19.22
CA LYS A 514 -52.51 -55.54 -17.96
C LYS A 514 -51.54 -56.67 -18.19
N GLN A 515 -51.71 -57.50 -19.22
CA GLN A 515 -50.73 -58.53 -19.59
C GLN A 515 -49.49 -57.86 -20.19
N GLU A 516 -49.65 -56.92 -21.10
CA GLU A 516 -48.59 -56.12 -21.70
C GLU A 516 -47.95 -55.20 -20.65
N LYS A 517 -48.69 -54.61 -19.71
CA LYS A 517 -48.12 -53.89 -18.57
C LYS A 517 -47.45 -54.84 -17.58
N ARG A 518 -47.96 -56.06 -17.36
CA ARG A 518 -47.25 -57.08 -16.59
C ARG A 518 -46.02 -57.60 -17.33
N ASP A 519 -46.04 -57.66 -18.66
CA ASP A 519 -44.93 -58.09 -19.49
C ASP A 519 -43.91 -56.97 -19.66
N ILE A 520 -44.34 -55.71 -19.67
CA ILE A 520 -43.50 -54.52 -19.61
C ILE A 520 -42.96 -54.36 -18.20
N ASP A 521 -43.74 -54.60 -17.14
CA ASP A 521 -43.26 -54.57 -15.75
C ASP A 521 -42.37 -55.78 -15.47
N ASN A 522 -42.62 -56.94 -16.06
CA ASN A 522 -41.75 -58.11 -15.99
C ASN A 522 -40.50 -57.88 -16.83
N LYS A 523 -40.60 -57.29 -18.02
CA LYS A 523 -39.45 -56.83 -18.80
C LYS A 523 -38.71 -55.73 -18.06
N TYR A 524 -39.37 -54.82 -17.36
CA TYR A 524 -38.73 -53.78 -16.55
C TYR A 524 -38.09 -54.39 -15.31
N ARG A 525 -38.69 -55.42 -14.70
CA ARG A 525 -38.08 -56.16 -13.58
C ARG A 525 -36.96 -57.07 -14.05
N GLU A 526 -37.01 -57.61 -15.25
CA GLU A 526 -35.95 -58.39 -15.88
C GLU A 526 -34.82 -57.47 -16.35
N LEU A 527 -35.14 -56.31 -16.93
CA LEU A 527 -34.21 -55.27 -17.33
C LEU A 527 -33.63 -54.60 -16.09
N GLU A 528 -34.39 -54.40 -15.02
CA GLU A 528 -33.89 -53.91 -13.73
C GLU A 528 -33.12 -54.99 -13.00
N LYS A 529 -33.46 -56.28 -13.12
CA LYS A 529 -32.60 -57.38 -12.68
C LYS A 529 -31.34 -57.50 -13.52
N GLN A 530 -31.39 -57.23 -14.82
CA GLN A 530 -30.23 -57.18 -15.71
C GLN A 530 -29.39 -55.96 -15.37
N TYR A 531 -29.94 -54.76 -15.26
CA TYR A 531 -29.24 -53.56 -14.81
C TYR A 531 -28.75 -53.69 -13.38
N ARG A 532 -29.45 -54.37 -12.47
CA ARG A 532 -28.95 -54.66 -11.10
C ARG A 532 -27.90 -55.75 -11.13
N ALA A 533 -27.97 -56.74 -12.02
CA ALA A 533 -26.95 -57.75 -12.22
C ALA A 533 -25.73 -57.18 -12.97
N GLU A 534 -25.91 -56.17 -13.81
CA GLU A 534 -24.90 -55.49 -14.62
C GLU A 534 -24.27 -54.36 -13.82
N THR A 535 -25.02 -53.63 -12.98
CA THR A 535 -24.46 -52.73 -11.96
C THR A 535 -23.88 -53.49 -10.77
N ALA A 536 -24.39 -54.68 -10.43
CA ALA A 536 -23.72 -55.59 -9.48
C ALA A 536 -22.50 -56.24 -10.11
N ALA A 537 -22.53 -56.63 -11.39
CA ALA A 537 -21.36 -57.16 -12.10
C ALA A 537 -20.32 -56.06 -12.32
N VAL A 538 -20.71 -54.82 -12.60
CA VAL A 538 -19.83 -53.65 -12.68
C VAL A 538 -19.34 -53.28 -11.28
N ARG A 539 -20.15 -53.40 -10.21
CA ARG A 539 -19.66 -53.23 -8.83
C ARG A 539 -18.75 -54.37 -8.39
N GLU A 540 -18.99 -55.60 -8.81
CA GLU A 540 -18.13 -56.76 -8.54
C GLU A 540 -16.90 -56.73 -9.43
N GLU A 541 -16.94 -56.19 -10.65
CA GLU A 541 -15.79 -55.95 -11.52
C GLU A 541 -14.99 -54.74 -11.02
N PHE A 542 -15.65 -53.72 -10.46
CA PHE A 542 -15.00 -52.60 -9.79
C PHE A 542 -14.40 -53.05 -8.45
N LYS A 543 -15.07 -53.92 -7.68
CA LYS A 543 -14.49 -54.55 -6.49
C LYS A 543 -13.40 -55.54 -6.87
N ARG A 544 -13.49 -56.28 -7.97
CA ARG A 544 -12.46 -57.21 -8.45
C ARG A 544 -11.27 -56.44 -9.00
N LYS A 545 -11.45 -55.33 -9.72
CA LYS A 545 -10.37 -54.40 -10.11
C LYS A 545 -9.76 -53.73 -8.89
N HIS A 546 -10.56 -53.29 -7.93
CA HIS A 546 -10.06 -52.68 -6.71
C HIS A 546 -9.41 -53.69 -5.75
N GLN A 547 -9.82 -54.96 -5.81
CA GLN A 547 -9.22 -56.08 -5.09
C GLN A 547 -7.96 -56.58 -5.80
N GLU A 548 -7.93 -56.66 -7.13
CA GLU A 548 -6.75 -56.93 -7.97
C GLU A 548 -5.72 -55.78 -7.85
N GLU A 549 -6.16 -54.54 -7.66
CA GLU A 549 -5.32 -53.37 -7.38
C GLU A 549 -4.84 -53.34 -5.92
N LYS A 550 -5.67 -53.77 -4.97
CA LYS A 550 -5.23 -54.05 -3.58
C LYS A 550 -4.28 -55.24 -3.50
N ASP A 551 -4.45 -56.27 -4.32
CA ASP A 551 -3.62 -57.47 -4.33
C ASP A 551 -2.34 -57.24 -5.17
N ARG A 552 -2.37 -56.38 -6.20
CA ARG A 552 -1.17 -55.78 -6.82
C ARG A 552 -0.42 -54.89 -5.84
N SER A 553 -1.11 -54.04 -5.09
CA SER A 553 -0.51 -53.21 -4.04
C SER A 553 0.02 -54.05 -2.88
N LYS A 554 -0.60 -55.20 -2.56
CA LYS A 554 -0.07 -56.15 -1.57
C LYS A 554 1.13 -56.93 -2.12
N MET A 555 1.13 -57.36 -3.39
CA MET A 555 2.29 -58.00 -4.02
C MET A 555 3.45 -57.02 -4.23
N GLU A 556 3.18 -55.73 -4.51
CA GLU A 556 4.18 -54.66 -4.53
C GLU A 556 4.69 -54.38 -3.12
N ARG A 557 3.83 -54.31 -2.10
CA ARG A 557 4.24 -54.22 -0.68
C ARG A 557 4.97 -55.46 -0.18
N GLU A 558 4.74 -56.62 -0.78
CA GLU A 558 5.41 -57.88 -0.44
C GLU A 558 6.77 -58.00 -1.14
N LYS A 559 6.88 -57.52 -2.39
CA LYS A 559 8.17 -57.29 -3.07
C LYS A 559 9.00 -56.22 -2.36
N GLU A 560 8.38 -55.11 -1.97
CA GLU A 560 8.99 -54.09 -1.12
C GLU A 560 9.32 -54.65 0.27
N ARG A 561 8.58 -55.62 0.84
CA ARG A 561 8.97 -56.28 2.11
C ARG A 561 10.18 -57.20 1.96
N ILE A 562 10.39 -57.79 0.79
CA ILE A 562 11.58 -58.60 0.50
C ILE A 562 12.79 -57.69 0.23
N GLU A 563 12.61 -56.52 -0.41
CA GLU A 563 13.65 -55.49 -0.57
C GLU A 563 13.96 -54.72 0.74
N VAL A 564 12.93 -54.35 1.50
CA VAL A 564 13.03 -53.75 2.85
C VAL A 564 13.54 -54.78 3.85
N GLY A 565 13.37 -56.08 3.61
CA GLY A 565 13.99 -57.15 4.40
C GLY A 565 15.52 -57.13 4.28
N LYS A 566 16.05 -56.90 3.08
CA LYS A 566 17.49 -56.74 2.84
C LYS A 566 18.02 -55.39 3.34
N LEU A 567 17.23 -54.32 3.29
CA LEU A 567 17.55 -53.00 3.88
C LEU A 567 17.32 -52.93 5.41
N LYS A 568 16.59 -53.88 6.02
CA LYS A 568 16.38 -53.97 7.48
C LYS A 568 17.60 -54.49 8.23
N GLU A 569 18.40 -55.33 7.58
CA GLU A 569 19.67 -55.79 8.14
C GLU A 569 20.70 -54.64 8.18
N GLU A 570 20.73 -53.77 7.17
CA GLU A 570 21.55 -52.54 7.18
C GLU A 570 21.01 -51.42 8.08
N THR A 571 19.69 -51.35 8.31
CA THR A 571 19.07 -50.29 9.13
C THR A 571 18.97 -50.61 10.62
N GLU A 572 19.04 -51.88 11.03
CA GLU A 572 19.18 -52.27 12.45
C GLU A 572 20.54 -51.83 13.03
N ASP A 573 21.63 -51.94 12.24
CA ASP A 573 22.95 -51.45 12.63
C ASP A 573 23.01 -49.90 12.65
N LEU A 574 22.27 -49.22 11.76
CA LEU A 574 22.08 -47.77 11.81
C LEU A 574 21.16 -47.31 12.95
N LYS A 575 20.18 -48.13 13.38
CA LYS A 575 19.30 -47.83 14.52
C LYS A 575 20.01 -47.93 15.85
N ARG A 576 20.88 -48.94 16.06
CA ARG A 576 21.76 -48.97 17.26
C ARG A 576 22.68 -47.75 17.33
N ASN A 577 23.19 -47.29 16.18
CA ASN A 577 23.98 -46.06 16.10
C ASN A 577 23.14 -44.78 16.26
N ARG A 578 21.88 -44.77 15.83
CA ARG A 578 20.94 -43.64 16.05
C ARG A 578 20.50 -43.54 17.50
N GLU A 579 20.20 -44.65 18.18
CA GLU A 579 19.81 -44.62 19.60
C GLU A 579 20.96 -44.17 20.50
N LEU A 580 22.21 -44.53 20.17
CA LEU A 580 23.40 -43.99 20.85
C LEU A 580 23.57 -42.48 20.60
N ARG A 581 23.27 -41.99 19.39
CA ARG A 581 23.28 -40.56 19.04
C ARG A 581 22.09 -39.78 19.62
N GLU A 582 20.93 -40.41 19.79
CA GLU A 582 19.75 -39.82 20.38
C GLU A 582 19.84 -39.76 21.91
N LYS A 583 20.42 -40.78 22.56
CA LYS A 583 20.76 -40.70 24.00
C LYS A 583 21.81 -39.64 24.30
N SER A 584 22.75 -39.39 23.38
CA SER A 584 23.72 -38.30 23.53
C SER A 584 23.15 -36.93 23.13
N ARG A 585 22.23 -36.85 22.14
CA ARG A 585 21.47 -35.62 21.84
C ARG A 585 20.46 -35.25 22.91
N ALA A 586 19.77 -36.21 23.52
CA ALA A 586 18.84 -35.95 24.62
C ALA A 586 19.58 -35.39 25.84
N LYS A 587 20.73 -35.97 26.21
CA LYS A 587 21.61 -35.41 27.26
C LYS A 587 22.18 -34.04 26.88
N PHE A 588 22.46 -33.79 25.61
CA PHE A 588 22.95 -32.49 25.14
C PHE A 588 21.84 -31.43 25.11
N LEU A 589 20.61 -31.82 24.77
CA LEU A 589 19.42 -30.96 24.81
C LEU A 589 18.99 -30.65 26.24
N GLU A 590 19.10 -31.61 27.16
CA GLU A 590 18.86 -31.41 28.59
C GLU A 590 19.88 -30.41 29.18
N ILE A 591 21.17 -30.55 28.85
CA ILE A 591 22.22 -29.58 29.23
C ILE A 591 21.99 -28.20 28.57
N LEU A 592 21.48 -28.17 27.34
CA LEU A 592 21.15 -26.93 26.65
C LEU A 592 19.92 -26.24 27.23
N GLU A 593 18.87 -26.98 27.61
CA GLU A 593 17.67 -26.45 28.27
C GLU A 593 17.96 -25.97 29.69
N GLU A 594 18.83 -26.67 30.43
CA GLU A 594 19.30 -26.22 31.74
C GLU A 594 20.15 -24.95 31.63
N ARG A 595 21.01 -24.86 30.60
CA ARG A 595 21.70 -23.61 30.23
C ARG A 595 20.73 -22.54 29.76
N LYS A 596 19.68 -22.89 29.01
CA LYS A 596 18.67 -21.94 28.48
C LYS A 596 17.86 -21.35 29.62
N LYS A 597 17.40 -22.15 30.58
CA LYS A 597 16.74 -21.69 31.81
C LYS A 597 17.66 -20.80 32.66
N MET A 598 18.91 -21.19 32.87
CA MET A 598 19.90 -20.36 33.56
C MET A 598 20.20 -19.04 32.83
N THR A 599 20.24 -19.04 31.50
CA THR A 599 20.37 -17.81 30.70
C THR A 599 19.08 -17.02 30.63
N GLU A 600 17.90 -17.63 30.67
CA GLU A 600 16.61 -16.95 30.69
C GLU A 600 16.36 -16.29 32.05
N GLU A 601 16.75 -16.90 33.16
CA GLU A 601 16.68 -16.28 34.48
C GLU A 601 17.73 -15.16 34.64
N ARG A 602 18.96 -15.36 34.13
CA ARG A 602 19.97 -14.28 34.05
C ARG A 602 19.54 -13.15 33.09
N THR A 603 18.93 -13.46 31.95
CA THR A 603 18.48 -12.44 31.00
C THR A 603 17.19 -11.76 31.45
N LYS A 604 16.31 -12.40 32.22
CA LYS A 604 15.20 -11.71 32.89
C LYS A 604 15.69 -10.75 33.98
N GLY A 605 16.70 -11.16 34.77
CA GLY A 605 17.35 -10.26 35.74
C GLY A 605 18.15 -9.12 35.08
N VAL A 606 18.79 -9.38 33.94
CA VAL A 606 19.53 -8.38 33.15
C VAL A 606 18.58 -7.49 32.35
N ARG A 607 17.47 -8.02 31.80
CA ARG A 607 16.43 -7.22 31.12
C ARG A 607 15.71 -6.31 32.11
N ALA A 608 15.32 -6.79 33.29
CA ALA A 608 14.74 -5.91 34.31
C ALA A 608 15.72 -4.83 34.81
N ARG A 609 17.02 -5.14 34.90
CA ARG A 609 18.07 -4.15 35.20
C ARG A 609 18.35 -3.20 34.04
N ASN A 610 18.30 -3.67 32.80
CA ASN A 610 18.53 -2.86 31.62
C ASN A 610 17.33 -1.97 31.32
N GLU A 611 16.09 -2.47 31.48
CA GLU A 611 14.86 -1.67 31.39
C GLU A 611 14.84 -0.60 32.48
N ARG A 612 15.24 -0.91 33.73
CA ARG A 612 15.41 0.13 34.77
C ARG A 612 16.49 1.15 34.41
N LYS A 613 17.65 0.71 33.91
CA LYS A 613 18.72 1.61 33.46
C LYS A 613 18.33 2.43 32.23
N GLU A 614 17.51 1.87 31.35
CA GLU A 614 17.01 2.53 30.14
C GLU A 614 15.92 3.54 30.51
N LEU A 615 15.04 3.21 31.46
CA LEU A 615 14.09 4.17 32.04
C LEU A 615 14.83 5.30 32.78
N GLU A 616 15.85 4.97 33.58
CA GLU A 616 16.70 5.97 34.25
C GLU A 616 17.48 6.81 33.25
N ALA A 617 17.99 6.22 32.16
CA ALA A 617 18.66 6.94 31.09
C ALA A 617 17.70 7.83 30.30
N LYS A 618 16.47 7.37 30.00
CA LYS A 618 15.43 8.18 29.36
C LYS A 618 14.96 9.32 30.26
N LEU A 619 14.80 9.07 31.57
CA LEU A 619 14.47 10.10 32.56
C LEU A 619 15.60 11.11 32.71
N ARG A 620 16.86 10.66 32.67
CA ARG A 620 18.03 11.53 32.75
C ARG A 620 18.21 12.36 31.48
N TYR A 621 18.08 11.73 30.32
CA TYR A 621 18.11 12.40 29.02
C TYR A 621 16.98 13.42 28.90
N GLY A 622 15.76 13.05 29.31
CA GLY A 622 14.63 13.96 29.36
C GLY A 622 14.83 15.15 30.30
N LYS A 623 15.45 14.94 31.48
CA LYS A 623 15.81 16.05 32.39
C LYS A 623 16.88 16.97 31.78
N GLU A 624 17.90 16.40 31.16
CA GLU A 624 18.99 17.15 30.53
C GLU A 624 18.48 17.98 29.33
N ASP A 625 17.57 17.45 28.52
CA ASP A 625 16.94 18.20 27.42
C ASP A 625 15.98 19.28 27.93
N LEU A 626 15.23 19.04 29.01
CA LEU A 626 14.38 20.05 29.64
C LEU A 626 15.22 21.20 30.24
N GLU A 627 16.36 20.89 30.84
CA GLU A 627 17.34 21.89 31.31
C GLU A 627 17.95 22.68 30.15
N ARG A 628 18.26 22.03 29.02
CA ARG A 628 18.72 22.71 27.80
C ARG A 628 17.65 23.64 27.23
N LEU A 629 16.40 23.21 27.11
CA LEU A 629 15.30 24.04 26.62
C LEU A 629 15.05 25.24 27.53
N ARG A 630 15.12 25.05 28.86
CA ARG A 630 15.05 26.15 29.84
C ARG A 630 16.23 27.12 29.71
N ALA A 631 17.44 26.63 29.48
CA ALA A 631 18.61 27.47 29.25
C ALA A 631 18.48 28.30 27.96
N ILE A 632 17.98 27.68 26.87
CA ILE A 632 17.71 28.35 25.59
C ILE A 632 16.64 29.44 25.77
N LEU A 633 15.56 29.16 26.50
CA LEU A 633 14.54 30.17 26.81
C LEU A 633 15.11 31.34 27.61
N LYS A 634 15.94 31.07 28.63
CA LYS A 634 16.56 32.11 29.45
C LYS A 634 17.50 32.99 28.62
N ALA A 635 18.30 32.37 27.74
CA ALA A 635 19.17 33.10 26.82
C ALA A 635 18.36 33.97 25.85
N ARG A 636 17.35 33.42 25.17
CA ARG A 636 16.49 34.16 24.23
C ARG A 636 15.72 35.31 24.91
N LYS A 637 15.19 35.10 26.12
CA LYS A 637 14.55 36.17 26.90
C LYS A 637 15.53 37.30 27.22
N SER A 638 16.79 36.99 27.54
CA SER A 638 17.82 38.01 27.77
C SER A 638 18.23 38.77 26.49
N GLU A 639 18.21 38.11 25.33
CA GLU A 639 18.48 38.75 24.03
C GLU A 639 17.35 39.72 23.64
N ILE A 640 16.09 39.35 23.90
CA ILE A 640 14.93 40.21 23.69
C ILE A 640 15.04 41.49 24.54
N GLU A 641 15.40 41.37 25.83
CA GLU A 641 15.54 42.56 26.68
C GLU A 641 16.66 43.49 26.20
N LYS A 642 17.79 42.94 25.75
CA LYS A 642 18.87 43.75 25.14
C LYS A 642 18.43 44.47 23.87
N GLU A 643 17.69 43.80 22.99
CA GLU A 643 17.23 44.41 21.75
C GLU A 643 16.08 45.42 21.99
N LYS A 644 15.28 45.25 23.05
CA LYS A 644 14.32 46.27 23.51
C LYS A 644 15.04 47.52 24.05
N GLU A 645 16.10 47.35 24.83
CA GLU A 645 16.92 48.47 25.30
C GLU A 645 17.52 49.25 24.11
N ARG A 646 18.07 48.53 23.11
CA ARG A 646 18.57 49.15 21.88
C ARG A 646 17.48 49.87 21.10
N MET A 647 16.27 49.30 21.02
CA MET A 647 15.14 49.97 20.39
C MET A 647 14.76 51.27 21.12
N ALA A 648 14.77 51.26 22.46
CA ALA A 648 14.50 52.45 23.26
C ALA A 648 15.54 53.56 23.04
N ASP A 649 16.83 53.20 22.91
CA ASP A 649 17.90 54.16 22.58
C ASP A 649 17.73 54.75 21.16
N VAL A 650 17.36 53.92 20.19
CA VAL A 650 17.07 54.36 18.81
C VAL A 650 15.85 55.28 18.79
N ASP A 651 14.79 54.96 19.53
CA ASP A 651 13.60 55.81 19.63
C ASP A 651 13.90 57.15 20.30
N ALA A 652 14.68 57.16 21.39
CA ALA A 652 15.12 58.39 22.06
C ALA A 652 15.95 59.30 21.13
N THR A 653 16.84 58.72 20.33
CA THR A 653 17.65 59.48 19.36
C THR A 653 16.84 59.97 18.16
N LEU A 654 15.85 59.20 17.69
CA LEU A 654 14.90 59.64 16.68
C LEU A 654 14.04 60.81 17.17
N ASP A 655 13.58 60.78 18.42
CA ASP A 655 12.84 61.88 19.03
C ASP A 655 13.69 63.14 19.20
N GLU A 656 14.96 63.00 19.57
CA GLU A 656 15.90 64.12 19.63
C GLU A 656 16.11 64.75 18.24
N ILE A 657 16.29 63.93 17.20
CA ILE A 657 16.44 64.41 15.82
C ILE A 657 15.15 65.05 15.33
N ARG A 658 13.98 64.49 15.68
CA ARG A 658 12.68 65.04 15.35
C ARG A 658 12.48 66.43 15.96
N ARG A 659 12.79 66.61 17.26
CA ARG A 659 12.75 67.92 17.91
C ARG A 659 13.70 68.94 17.25
N LYS A 660 14.89 68.50 16.83
CA LYS A 660 15.84 69.35 16.10
C LYS A 660 15.35 69.73 14.71
N LEU A 661 14.60 68.85 14.05
CA LEU A 661 13.99 69.12 12.74
C LEU A 661 12.73 69.99 12.84
N GLU A 662 11.91 69.80 13.87
CA GLU A 662 10.72 70.62 14.14
C GLU A 662 11.07 72.08 14.52
N GLY A 663 12.26 72.30 15.07
CA GLY A 663 12.80 73.64 15.35
C GLY A 663 13.59 74.27 14.19
N SER A 664 13.77 73.57 13.06
CA SER A 664 14.53 74.06 11.91
C SER A 664 13.62 74.48 10.76
N ARG A 665 14.05 75.47 9.96
CA ARG A 665 13.36 75.86 8.72
C ARG A 665 13.28 74.67 7.76
N ASP A 666 12.22 74.64 6.96
CA ASP A 666 12.03 73.58 5.96
C ASP A 666 13.24 73.57 5.02
N ILE A 667 13.84 72.40 4.82
CA ILE A 667 15.01 72.22 3.98
C ILE A 667 14.70 72.61 2.54
N ASN A 668 13.45 72.42 2.10
CA ASN A 668 13.00 72.85 0.78
C ASN A 668 12.94 74.38 0.69
N GLU A 669 12.52 75.06 1.76
CA GLU A 669 12.51 76.51 1.87
C GLU A 669 13.94 77.08 1.85
N ILE A 670 14.89 76.46 2.57
CA ILE A 670 16.31 76.82 2.52
C ILE A 670 16.91 76.56 1.13
N GLN A 671 16.53 75.46 0.45
CA GLN A 671 17.00 75.18 -0.91
C GLN A 671 16.46 76.19 -1.92
N GLU A 672 15.18 76.56 -1.82
CA GLU A 672 14.58 77.60 -2.65
C GLU A 672 15.21 78.97 -2.36
N GLU A 673 15.47 79.33 -1.09
CA GLU A 673 16.21 80.55 -0.72
C GLU A 673 17.64 80.56 -1.29
N ILE A 674 18.35 79.42 -1.26
CA ILE A 674 19.70 79.31 -1.87
C ILE A 674 19.61 79.51 -3.38
N LYS A 675 18.68 78.84 -4.07
CA LYS A 675 18.48 79.00 -5.53
C LYS A 675 18.10 80.42 -5.89
N GLU A 676 17.22 81.04 -5.11
CA GLU A 676 16.77 82.41 -5.35
C GLU A 676 17.90 83.41 -5.11
N GLN A 677 18.72 83.22 -4.07
CA GLN A 677 19.90 84.04 -3.80
C GLN A 677 21.01 83.84 -4.85
N GLU A 678 21.21 82.62 -5.35
CA GLU A 678 22.16 82.32 -6.44
C GLU A 678 21.69 82.93 -7.76
N LYS A 679 20.40 82.80 -8.10
CA LYS A 679 19.81 83.46 -9.27
C LYS A 679 19.93 84.98 -9.18
N ARG A 680 19.58 85.57 -8.04
CA ARG A 680 19.78 87.00 -7.77
C ARG A 680 21.26 87.40 -7.80
N ARG A 681 22.20 86.52 -7.45
CA ARG A 681 23.64 86.77 -7.54
C ARG A 681 24.08 86.83 -8.99
N ASP A 682 23.60 85.91 -9.82
CA ASP A 682 23.97 85.81 -11.23
C ASP A 682 23.31 86.95 -12.04
N ASP A 683 22.04 87.29 -11.75
CA ASP A 683 21.35 88.48 -12.30
C ASP A 683 22.06 89.80 -11.89
N PHE A 684 22.64 89.87 -10.68
CA PHE A 684 23.44 91.03 -10.24
C PHE A 684 24.87 91.04 -10.81
N ALA A 685 25.45 89.88 -11.10
CA ALA A 685 26.77 89.75 -11.72
C ALA A 685 26.76 90.27 -13.16
N GLU A 686 25.62 90.14 -13.85
CA GLU A 686 25.38 90.77 -15.15
C GLU A 686 25.13 92.30 -15.06
N ALA A 687 24.67 92.82 -13.91
CA ALA A 687 24.11 94.17 -13.84
C ALA A 687 25.04 95.33 -13.38
N ARG A 688 26.18 95.18 -12.67
CA ARG A 688 27.14 96.31 -12.49
C ARG A 688 28.45 96.02 -11.75
N LYS A 689 29.48 96.75 -12.21
CA LYS A 689 30.85 96.97 -11.69
C LYS A 689 30.99 97.58 -10.27
N ASN A 690 30.01 97.48 -9.36
CA ASN A 690 30.09 98.14 -8.05
C ASN A 690 30.42 97.14 -6.90
N LYS A 691 31.64 97.26 -6.36
CA LYS A 691 32.35 96.25 -5.55
C LYS A 691 31.95 96.13 -4.06
N SER A 692 30.98 96.87 -3.54
CA SER A 692 30.73 96.92 -2.08
C SER A 692 29.52 96.11 -1.58
N GLY A 693 28.64 95.61 -2.45
CA GLY A 693 27.45 94.82 -2.05
C GLY A 693 27.62 93.30 -2.07
N GLN A 694 28.68 92.80 -2.72
CA GLN A 694 28.84 91.37 -3.04
C GLN A 694 29.31 90.54 -1.83
N SER A 695 30.11 91.12 -0.92
CA SER A 695 30.68 90.39 0.21
C SER A 695 29.65 89.95 1.25
N ARG A 696 28.63 90.78 1.54
CA ARG A 696 27.58 90.42 2.51
C ARG A 696 26.66 89.30 2.01
N ARG A 697 26.38 89.24 0.69
CA ARG A 697 25.52 88.20 0.09
C ARG A 697 26.23 86.85 -0.02
N ILE A 698 27.54 86.85 -0.31
CA ILE A 698 28.36 85.63 -0.28
C ILE A 698 28.36 85.02 1.12
N GLU A 699 28.42 85.85 2.16
CA GLU A 699 28.34 85.39 3.56
C GLU A 699 26.96 84.79 3.90
N THR A 700 25.86 85.38 3.41
CA THR A 700 24.51 84.83 3.61
C THR A 700 24.33 83.48 2.91
N ILE A 701 24.78 83.35 1.66
CA ILE A 701 24.72 82.07 0.91
C ILE A 701 25.58 81.00 1.59
N ALA A 702 26.76 81.36 2.10
CA ALA A 702 27.61 80.43 2.85
C ALA A 702 26.92 79.91 4.12
N LYS A 703 26.27 80.80 4.89
CA LYS A 703 25.51 80.42 6.09
C LYS A 703 24.33 79.49 5.76
N LEU A 704 23.56 79.80 4.71
CA LEU A 704 22.44 78.95 4.26
C LEU A 704 22.93 77.59 3.75
N LYS A 705 24.06 77.52 3.03
CA LYS A 705 24.66 76.25 2.59
C LYS A 705 25.15 75.41 3.77
N ASP A 706 25.73 76.01 4.80
CA ASP A 706 26.14 75.31 6.01
C ASP A 706 24.93 74.79 6.81
N GLU A 707 23.85 75.56 6.87
CA GLU A 707 22.59 75.16 7.49
C GLU A 707 21.92 74.01 6.72
N HIS A 708 21.84 74.11 5.39
CA HIS A 708 21.38 73.04 4.51
C HIS A 708 22.19 71.75 4.70
N LYS A 709 23.53 71.86 4.77
CA LYS A 709 24.43 70.72 5.01
C LYS A 709 24.21 70.08 6.38
N ARG A 710 23.93 70.87 7.43
CA ARG A 710 23.60 70.37 8.77
C ARG A 710 22.27 69.61 8.77
N LEU A 711 21.25 70.17 8.13
CA LEU A 711 19.92 69.57 8.05
C LEU A 711 19.89 68.32 7.18
N SER A 712 20.59 68.32 6.05
CA SER A 712 20.78 67.13 5.21
C SER A 712 21.45 65.98 5.99
N LYS A 713 22.46 66.28 6.83
CA LYS A 713 23.06 65.28 7.73
C LYS A 713 22.09 64.74 8.78
N LEU A 714 21.20 65.59 9.32
CA LEU A 714 20.18 65.16 10.28
C LEU A 714 19.12 64.27 9.62
N ILE A 715 18.71 64.56 8.39
CA ILE A 715 17.82 63.69 7.61
C ILE A 715 18.47 62.34 7.33
N GLN A 716 19.70 62.33 6.81
CA GLN A 716 20.42 61.06 6.56
C GLN A 716 20.59 60.24 7.84
N LYS A 717 20.85 60.90 8.98
CA LYS A 717 20.93 60.24 10.28
C LYS A 717 19.57 59.69 10.72
N LYS A 718 18.47 60.41 10.50
CA LYS A 718 17.09 59.97 10.77
C LYS A 718 16.73 58.74 9.94
N GLU A 719 17.02 58.75 8.63
CA GLU A 719 16.75 57.62 7.75
C GLU A 719 17.52 56.37 8.18
N LYS A 720 18.81 56.53 8.51
CA LYS A 720 19.64 55.44 9.02
C LYS A 720 19.08 54.84 10.32
N LEU A 721 18.69 55.67 11.29
CA LEU A 721 18.09 55.21 12.55
C LEU A 721 16.70 54.60 12.36
N THR A 722 15.93 55.08 11.39
CA THR A 722 14.61 54.50 11.04
C THR A 722 14.79 53.09 10.47
N GLN A 723 15.82 52.88 9.64
CA GLN A 723 16.15 51.56 9.12
C GLN A 723 16.66 50.64 10.24
N GLU A 724 17.53 51.14 11.12
CA GLU A 724 18.03 50.39 12.28
C GLU A 724 16.89 49.96 13.22
N ARG A 725 15.91 50.85 13.48
CA ARG A 725 14.69 50.52 14.22
C ARG A 725 13.89 49.39 13.58
N LYS A 726 13.74 49.42 12.24
CA LYS A 726 13.03 48.38 11.48
C LYS A 726 13.74 47.03 11.60
N ASP A 727 15.06 47.02 11.50
CA ASP A 727 15.87 45.80 11.62
C ASP A 727 15.79 45.20 13.04
N ILE A 728 15.81 46.04 14.09
CA ILE A 728 15.64 45.60 15.48
C ILE A 728 14.23 45.04 15.70
N SER A 729 13.19 45.70 15.15
CA SER A 729 11.81 45.20 15.22
C SER A 729 11.64 43.84 14.57
N GLU A 730 12.25 43.60 13.41
CA GLU A 730 12.19 42.32 12.72
C GLU A 730 12.90 41.21 13.50
N LYS A 731 14.04 41.54 14.16
CA LYS A 731 14.73 40.61 15.06
C LYS A 731 13.88 40.25 16.28
N LEU A 732 13.22 41.22 16.91
CA LEU A 732 12.34 40.98 18.05
C LEU A 732 11.18 40.04 17.71
N GLU A 733 10.56 40.20 16.55
CA GLU A 733 9.50 39.29 16.07
C GLU A 733 10.03 37.87 15.83
N LYS A 734 11.22 37.73 15.23
CA LYS A 734 11.89 36.42 15.08
C LYS A 734 12.19 35.76 16.43
N TYR A 735 12.63 36.54 17.42
CA TYR A 735 12.88 36.02 18.76
C TYR A 735 11.61 35.61 19.50
N LYS A 736 10.51 36.36 19.35
CA LYS A 736 9.20 35.99 19.93
C LYS A 736 8.68 34.68 19.36
N ALA A 737 8.65 34.54 18.03
CA ALA A 737 8.25 33.30 17.37
C ALA A 737 9.11 32.11 17.83
N GLY A 738 10.43 32.33 17.99
CA GLY A 738 11.33 31.34 18.53
C GLY A 738 11.10 31.00 20.01
N ILE A 739 10.53 31.88 20.83
CA ILE A 739 10.16 31.57 22.21
C ILE A 739 8.87 30.77 22.23
N GLU A 740 7.87 31.14 21.43
CA GLU A 740 6.59 30.42 21.33
C GLU A 740 6.81 28.96 20.93
N GLN A 741 7.66 28.72 19.93
CA GLN A 741 8.02 27.36 19.52
C GLN A 741 8.67 26.54 20.65
N VAL A 742 9.61 27.13 21.40
CA VAL A 742 10.27 26.43 22.51
C VAL A 742 9.31 26.23 23.70
N GLU A 743 8.36 27.13 23.92
CA GLU A 743 7.31 26.97 24.93
C GLU A 743 6.30 25.87 24.52
N GLU A 744 6.00 25.71 23.23
CA GLU A 744 5.23 24.57 22.70
C GLU A 744 5.96 23.24 22.84
N ASP A 745 7.27 23.19 22.52
CA ASP A 745 8.10 22.00 22.70
C ASP A 745 8.13 21.54 24.17
N ILE A 746 8.19 22.50 25.11
CA ILE A 746 8.11 22.22 26.55
C ILE A 746 6.71 21.71 26.93
N LYS A 747 5.63 22.29 26.41
CA LYS A 747 4.26 21.82 26.69
C LYS A 747 4.05 20.40 26.19
N TRP A 748 4.51 20.10 24.98
CA TRP A 748 4.47 18.76 24.39
C TRP A 748 5.26 17.74 25.23
N PHE A 749 6.40 18.14 25.80
CA PHE A 749 7.17 17.27 26.69
C PHE A 749 6.43 16.90 28.00
N PHE A 750 5.50 17.75 28.47
CA PHE A 750 4.72 17.51 29.69
C PHE A 750 3.37 16.84 29.45
N SER A 751 2.87 16.78 28.21
CA SER A 751 1.65 16.06 27.79
C SER A 751 1.97 14.61 27.46
#